data_AF-A0A953CTU2-F1
#
_entry.id   AF-A0A953CTU2-F1
#
_cell.length_a   1.000
_cell.length_b   1.000
_cell.length_c   1.000
_cell.angle_alpha   90.00
_cell.angle_beta   90.00
_cell.angle_gamma   90.00
#
_symmetry.space_group_name_H-M   'P 1'
#
loop_
_entity.id
_entity.type
_entity.pdbx_description
1 polymer ?
#
loop_
_entity_poly.entity_id
_entity_poly.type
_entity_poly.pdbx_seq_one_letter_code
_entity_poly.pdbx_strand_id
1 'polypeptide(L)'
;MTMHPIQWQSPEPLWARFGATTDAAVTAPDQFRPAILRFATDDFMEHMMDTLTHDPGQIGSFLARPETWRTPPVADEPDRVGRVAMPRIVQVLARSLKLKRAKIPLQAVEATASVEEKKQERSLPLKLYQPAHQRYYLVSASLVCRMAGLPERTVVRGGSEQTGFVLRRLLPVEANSKNEADLTEFAFVKDAQGIRWQRVSAGEDKAGLVAGEELLPLFPLNYRDAIEHTRTLWTGLVPVGRREEYMGAAIDRSAVALSMAQAQRQSLQPSAASGMASSITARMTQFKLEVAEPWKNLIRAAYKAEATLREPEDSGSPDADLRALLQKRIRTLNLQWQMQSWLILLDFADYLADYLPDVWAAIETGTGIDALKVQSRVLYNWLGNSRMSQDLIRAIPGKAPSGSLREALKAVRTPSVRAGLEGTEKLYGAGNLMDPEWPGFHFLLAGIGWFTQARDEFMIQADGAFKALGSLAEPTSSEVENEVPKNPVVGMDADMARGMVEAEELDRLTALVVRALERRPEPDAPAPPFALQLSEALKSTQGDAGWFVIRYVHINRDCGPLHPPTLSEPTQRFQLASFFDYDAPARPIRIALPMDTTPAGLRKYKKNTAFVISDVLCGQIQRAKGLGLGDLVRSVLPWPFHKDLNVGDGGPCNNGSVGSIGMICSLSIPIITICALILLMIIVSLLDFIFRWIPSFIMCFPVPGLKGKRGGNE
;
A
#
# COMPACT_ATOMS: atom_id res chain seq x y z
N MET A 1 9.72 35.44 -38.58
CA MET A 1 10.79 34.82 -37.77
C MET A 1 10.87 33.35 -38.16
N THR A 2 11.97 32.92 -38.78
CA THR A 2 12.20 31.51 -39.10
C THR A 2 12.42 30.76 -37.79
N MET A 3 11.43 30.00 -37.33
CA MET A 3 11.58 29.19 -36.13
C MET A 3 12.46 27.99 -36.45
N HIS A 4 13.63 27.92 -35.81
CA HIS A 4 14.53 26.79 -35.95
C HIS A 4 13.92 25.57 -35.25
N PRO A 5 13.92 24.38 -35.86
CA PRO A 5 13.39 23.19 -35.21
C PRO A 5 14.21 22.89 -33.96
N ILE A 6 13.53 22.60 -32.85
CA ILE A 6 14.15 22.31 -31.56
C ILE A 6 14.25 20.79 -31.41
N GLN A 7 15.31 20.31 -30.76
CA GLN A 7 15.45 18.90 -30.39
C GLN A 7 16.15 18.76 -29.05
N TRP A 8 15.83 17.68 -28.35
CA TRP A 8 16.62 17.23 -27.20
C TRP A 8 17.79 16.37 -27.68
N GLN A 9 18.93 16.49 -27.01
CA GLN A 9 20.08 15.60 -27.17
C GLN A 9 20.65 15.18 -25.82
N SER A 10 21.54 14.20 -25.84
CA SER A 10 22.39 13.89 -24.69
C SER A 10 23.09 15.14 -24.12
N PRO A 11 23.58 15.12 -22.87
CA PRO A 11 24.41 16.18 -22.32
C PRO A 11 25.58 16.51 -23.26
N GLU A 12 25.77 17.78 -23.61
CA GLU A 12 26.84 18.21 -24.53
C GLU A 12 28.25 17.71 -24.16
N PRO A 13 28.64 17.61 -22.87
CA PRO A 13 29.97 17.10 -22.53
C PRO A 13 30.18 15.61 -22.88
N LEU A 14 29.11 14.90 -23.24
CA LEU A 14 29.11 13.50 -23.71
C LEU A 14 29.10 13.39 -25.24
N TRP A 15 28.91 14.49 -25.97
CA TRP A 15 28.74 14.44 -27.42
C TRP A 15 29.97 13.89 -28.14
N ALA A 16 29.71 13.03 -29.12
CA ALA A 16 30.71 12.35 -29.94
C ALA A 16 31.74 11.55 -29.10
N ARG A 17 31.30 10.96 -27.98
CA ARG A 17 32.14 10.07 -27.15
C ARG A 17 31.66 8.63 -27.09
N PHE A 18 30.44 8.32 -27.54
CA PHE A 18 29.87 6.97 -27.45
C PHE A 18 30.37 6.03 -28.56
N GLY A 19 31.41 5.24 -28.31
CA GLY A 19 31.98 4.32 -29.29
C GLY A 19 33.47 4.53 -29.54
N ALA A 20 34.08 3.65 -30.34
CA ALA A 20 35.53 3.59 -30.52
C ALA A 20 36.08 4.67 -31.49
N THR A 21 35.24 5.22 -32.37
CA THR A 21 35.61 6.24 -33.35
C THR A 21 34.64 7.43 -33.29
N THR A 22 35.07 8.60 -33.76
CA THR A 22 34.23 9.81 -33.81
C THR A 22 32.98 9.62 -34.66
N ASP A 23 33.11 8.94 -35.80
CA ASP A 23 31.99 8.70 -36.72
C ASP A 23 30.95 7.78 -36.08
N ALA A 24 31.40 6.70 -35.41
CA ALA A 24 30.52 5.82 -34.65
C ALA A 24 29.81 6.57 -33.50
N ALA A 25 30.50 7.53 -32.88
CA ALA A 25 29.98 8.27 -31.74
C ALA A 25 28.94 9.34 -32.07
N VAL A 26 29.00 9.94 -33.26
CA VAL A 26 27.99 10.91 -33.70
C VAL A 26 26.68 10.22 -34.09
N THR A 27 26.75 8.99 -34.59
CA THR A 27 25.57 8.20 -34.97
C THR A 27 25.06 7.27 -33.87
N ALA A 28 25.75 7.18 -32.74
CA ALA A 28 25.36 6.31 -31.64
C ALA A 28 23.96 6.68 -31.12
N PRO A 29 23.06 5.71 -30.85
CA PRO A 29 21.75 6.00 -30.25
C PRO A 29 21.85 6.80 -28.95
N ASP A 30 22.91 6.57 -28.16
CA ASP A 30 23.24 7.32 -26.95
C ASP A 30 23.39 8.83 -27.16
N GLN A 31 23.79 9.27 -28.35
CA GLN A 31 23.91 10.70 -28.68
C GLN A 31 22.56 11.42 -28.60
N PHE A 32 21.45 10.73 -28.87
CA PHE A 32 20.13 11.30 -29.04
C PHE A 32 19.22 11.16 -27.80
N ARG A 33 19.61 10.34 -26.81
CA ARG A 33 18.83 10.12 -25.59
C ARG A 33 19.36 10.90 -24.38
N PRO A 34 18.47 11.27 -23.43
CA PRO A 34 18.89 11.79 -22.12
C PRO A 34 19.77 10.78 -21.37
N ALA A 35 20.68 11.28 -20.54
CA ALA A 35 21.57 10.44 -19.74
C ALA A 35 21.08 10.36 -18.28
N ILE A 36 21.11 9.14 -17.71
CA ILE A 36 20.90 8.93 -16.27
C ILE A 36 22.27 8.91 -15.60
N LEU A 37 22.45 9.74 -14.58
CA LEU A 37 23.65 9.91 -13.78
C LEU A 37 23.40 9.35 -12.38
N ARG A 38 24.33 8.56 -11.85
CA ARG A 38 24.28 7.87 -10.55
C ARG A 38 25.28 8.50 -9.59
N PHE A 39 24.85 8.68 -8.34
CA PHE A 39 25.66 9.14 -7.22
C PHE A 39 25.45 8.27 -5.98
N ALA A 40 26.44 8.23 -5.10
CA ALA A 40 26.49 7.35 -3.92
C ALA A 40 26.31 8.08 -2.58
N THR A 41 26.35 9.41 -2.57
CA THR A 41 26.36 10.24 -1.35
C THR A 41 25.22 11.26 -1.36
N ASP A 42 24.83 11.73 -0.18
CA ASP A 42 23.80 12.74 -0.01
C ASP A 42 24.21 14.10 -0.61
N ASP A 43 25.52 14.33 -0.75
CA ASP A 43 26.13 15.54 -1.34
C ASP A 43 26.14 15.53 -2.88
N PHE A 44 25.39 14.63 -3.52
CA PHE A 44 25.40 14.43 -4.97
C PHE A 44 25.18 15.70 -5.82
N MET A 45 24.38 16.65 -5.32
CA MET A 45 24.14 17.93 -6.01
C MET A 45 25.40 18.80 -6.03
N GLU A 46 26.13 18.85 -4.91
CA GLU A 46 27.39 19.57 -4.83
C GLU A 46 28.43 18.95 -5.76
N HIS A 47 28.49 17.60 -5.79
CA HIS A 47 29.37 16.87 -6.69
C HIS A 47 29.06 17.17 -8.16
N MET A 48 27.78 17.21 -8.55
CA MET A 48 27.37 17.54 -9.92
C MET A 48 27.80 18.97 -10.31
N MET A 49 27.56 19.94 -9.43
CA MET A 49 27.93 21.35 -9.67
C MET A 49 29.45 21.54 -9.73
N ASP A 50 30.19 20.87 -8.86
CA ASP A 50 31.65 20.92 -8.83
C ASP A 50 32.26 20.30 -10.09
N THR A 51 31.69 19.18 -10.55
CA THR A 51 32.07 18.51 -11.80
C THR A 51 31.85 19.43 -12.99
N LEU A 52 30.65 20.00 -13.13
CA LEU A 52 30.35 20.93 -14.22
C LEU A 52 31.22 22.19 -14.17
N THR A 53 31.61 22.63 -12.98
CA THR A 53 32.50 23.78 -12.84
C THR A 53 33.92 23.41 -13.26
N HIS A 54 34.48 22.30 -12.82
CA HIS A 54 35.91 22.03 -12.99
C HIS A 54 36.25 21.22 -14.24
N ASP A 55 35.44 20.22 -14.58
CA ASP A 55 35.68 19.28 -15.66
C ASP A 55 34.34 18.68 -16.15
N PRO A 56 33.57 19.41 -16.96
CA PRO A 56 32.27 18.93 -17.46
C PRO A 56 32.34 17.57 -18.15
N GLY A 57 33.49 17.21 -18.74
CA GLY A 57 33.70 15.92 -19.39
C GLY A 57 33.66 14.73 -18.43
N GLN A 58 33.85 14.95 -17.13
CA GLN A 58 33.78 13.90 -16.11
C GLN A 58 32.35 13.43 -15.84
N ILE A 59 31.30 14.13 -16.31
CA ILE A 59 29.93 13.63 -16.11
C ILE A 59 29.69 12.24 -16.71
N GLY A 60 30.54 11.82 -17.66
CA GLY A 60 30.53 10.46 -18.22
C GLY A 60 30.88 9.35 -17.22
N SER A 61 31.61 9.65 -16.14
CA SER A 61 31.90 8.67 -15.07
C SER A 61 30.68 8.39 -14.21
N PHE A 62 29.73 9.33 -14.15
CA PHE A 62 28.48 9.17 -13.42
C PHE A 62 27.40 8.44 -14.21
N LEU A 63 27.63 8.06 -15.48
CA LEU A 63 26.62 7.33 -16.26
C LEU A 63 26.15 6.08 -15.50
N ALA A 64 24.85 5.98 -15.29
CA ALA A 64 24.24 4.86 -14.57
C ALA A 64 24.41 3.57 -15.39
N ARG A 65 24.91 2.53 -14.73
CA ARG A 65 25.15 1.21 -15.31
C ARG A 65 24.51 0.13 -14.43
N PRO A 66 24.19 -1.05 -14.99
CA PRO A 66 23.75 -2.19 -14.17
C PRO A 66 24.77 -2.48 -13.06
N GLU A 67 24.34 -2.46 -11.81
CA GLU A 67 25.18 -2.71 -10.63
C GLU A 67 24.43 -3.52 -9.56
N THR A 68 25.18 -4.30 -8.78
CA THR A 68 24.70 -5.05 -7.60
C THR A 68 25.50 -4.66 -6.38
N TRP A 69 24.90 -4.70 -5.19
CA TRP A 69 25.68 -4.49 -3.96
C TRP A 69 26.47 -5.74 -3.55
N ARG A 70 26.13 -6.90 -4.11
CA ARG A 70 26.88 -8.15 -3.92
C ARG A 70 28.25 -8.09 -4.57
N THR A 71 28.35 -7.40 -5.71
CA THR A 71 29.59 -7.17 -6.44
C THR A 71 29.66 -5.69 -6.76
N PRO A 72 30.00 -4.83 -5.76
CA PRO A 72 30.03 -3.39 -5.99
C PRO A 72 30.98 -3.08 -7.16
N PRO A 73 30.59 -2.20 -8.10
CA PRO A 73 31.51 -1.75 -9.13
C PRO A 73 32.77 -1.19 -8.47
N VAL A 74 33.91 -1.39 -9.14
CA VAL A 74 35.26 -0.94 -8.73
C VAL A 74 35.19 0.37 -7.95
N ALA A 75 35.76 0.35 -6.74
CA ALA A 75 35.75 1.41 -5.72
C ALA A 75 35.30 2.78 -6.25
N ASP A 76 34.13 3.24 -5.79
CA ASP A 76 33.63 4.60 -6.04
C ASP A 76 34.82 5.57 -5.88
N GLU A 77 35.22 6.26 -6.97
CA GLU A 77 36.34 7.19 -6.92
C GLU A 77 36.08 8.15 -5.74
N PRO A 78 37.05 8.32 -4.83
CA PRO A 78 36.82 9.05 -3.59
C PRO A 78 36.26 10.42 -3.91
N ASP A 79 35.26 10.81 -3.13
CA ASP A 79 34.63 12.11 -3.17
C ASP A 79 35.70 13.22 -3.31
N ARG A 80 35.71 13.86 -4.49
CA ARG A 80 36.60 14.97 -4.80
C ARG A 80 35.85 16.30 -4.75
N VAL A 81 34.92 16.49 -3.83
CA VAL A 81 34.44 17.84 -3.52
C VAL A 81 35.66 18.72 -3.24
N GLY A 82 35.96 19.62 -4.17
CA GLY A 82 37.02 20.61 -4.01
C GLY A 82 36.63 21.60 -2.93
N ARG A 83 36.88 21.28 -1.66
CA ARG A 83 36.55 22.17 -0.51
C ARG A 83 37.36 23.46 -0.47
N VAL A 84 38.33 23.63 -1.38
CA VAL A 84 39.15 24.84 -1.51
C VAL A 84 38.98 25.43 -2.91
N ALA A 85 38.39 26.63 -2.97
CA ALA A 85 38.25 27.36 -4.22
C ALA A 85 39.63 27.75 -4.78
N MET A 86 40.03 27.12 -5.89
CA MET A 86 41.24 27.49 -6.62
C MET A 86 41.10 28.90 -7.21
N PRO A 87 42.15 29.74 -7.21
CA PRO A 87 42.11 31.04 -7.89
C PRO A 87 41.74 30.89 -9.37
N ARG A 88 40.92 31.81 -9.91
CA ARG A 88 40.43 31.76 -11.32
C ARG A 88 41.54 31.51 -12.35
N ILE A 89 42.72 32.11 -12.17
CA ILE A 89 43.86 31.94 -13.06
C ILE A 89 44.32 30.47 -13.10
N VAL A 90 44.38 29.82 -11.94
CA VAL A 90 44.77 28.41 -11.81
C VAL A 90 43.67 27.50 -12.38
N GLN A 91 42.39 27.85 -12.19
CA GLN A 91 41.26 27.13 -12.78
C GLN A 91 41.30 27.18 -14.31
N VAL A 92 41.53 28.36 -14.91
CA VAL A 92 41.61 28.54 -16.37
C VAL A 92 42.81 27.77 -16.94
N LEU A 93 43.99 27.84 -16.29
CA LEU A 93 45.18 27.10 -16.71
C LEU A 93 44.97 25.58 -16.61
N ALA A 94 44.45 25.08 -15.48
CA ALA A 94 44.16 23.67 -15.27
C ALA A 94 43.10 23.13 -16.25
N ARG A 95 42.04 23.92 -16.52
CA ARG A 95 41.05 23.60 -17.56
C ARG A 95 41.70 23.55 -18.94
N SER A 96 42.48 24.56 -19.32
CA SER A 96 43.14 24.60 -20.65
C SER A 96 44.06 23.38 -20.91
N LEU A 97 44.74 22.87 -19.87
CA LEU A 97 45.59 21.69 -19.94
C LEU A 97 44.79 20.39 -20.02
N LYS A 98 43.68 20.28 -19.28
CA LYS A 98 42.76 19.13 -19.34
C LYS A 98 41.96 19.07 -20.65
N LEU A 99 41.61 20.22 -21.23
CA LEU A 99 40.87 20.34 -22.50
C LEU A 99 41.71 19.93 -23.73
N LYS A 100 43.05 19.93 -23.62
CA LYS A 100 43.96 19.36 -24.63
C LYS A 100 44.08 17.83 -24.56
N ARG A 101 43.50 17.20 -23.55
CA ARG A 101 43.50 15.74 -23.39
C ARG A 101 42.47 15.13 -24.34
N ALA A 102 42.83 14.04 -25.02
CA ALA A 102 41.91 13.33 -25.90
C ALA A 102 40.63 12.95 -25.14
N LYS A 103 39.46 13.21 -25.74
CA LYS A 103 38.16 12.79 -25.18
C LYS A 103 38.19 11.28 -24.99
N ILE A 104 37.98 10.82 -23.76
CA ILE A 104 37.94 9.39 -23.44
C ILE A 104 36.65 8.81 -24.06
N PRO A 105 36.76 7.77 -24.91
CA PRO A 105 35.59 7.10 -25.46
C PRO A 105 34.78 6.46 -24.33
N LEU A 106 33.46 6.58 -24.44
CA LEU A 106 32.48 6.03 -23.52
C LEU A 106 31.89 4.78 -24.15
N GLN A 107 31.69 3.76 -23.33
CA GLN A 107 30.89 2.59 -23.70
C GLN A 107 29.43 3.00 -23.82
N ALA A 108 28.71 2.32 -24.72
CA ALA A 108 27.27 2.47 -24.85
C ALA A 108 26.58 2.15 -23.51
N VAL A 109 25.49 2.85 -23.23
CA VAL A 109 24.73 2.60 -22.00
C VAL A 109 23.72 1.49 -22.25
N GLU A 110 23.91 0.35 -21.59
CA GLU A 110 23.09 -0.85 -21.75
C GLU A 110 22.02 -0.95 -20.67
N ALA A 111 20.86 -1.50 -21.03
CA ALA A 111 19.76 -1.74 -20.10
C ALA A 111 19.97 -3.01 -19.25
N THR A 112 20.86 -3.90 -19.68
CA THR A 112 21.18 -5.17 -19.03
C THR A 112 22.67 -5.46 -19.17
N ALA A 113 23.30 -6.06 -18.17
CA ALA A 113 24.67 -6.56 -18.24
C ALA A 113 24.71 -8.05 -17.87
N SER A 114 25.48 -8.85 -18.59
CA SER A 114 25.76 -10.24 -18.20
C SER A 114 26.88 -10.28 -17.17
N VAL A 115 26.61 -10.87 -16.01
CA VAL A 115 27.60 -11.07 -14.93
C VAL A 115 27.65 -12.54 -14.55
N GLU A 116 28.87 -13.06 -14.44
CA GLU A 116 29.12 -14.42 -13.96
C GLU A 116 29.22 -14.42 -12.43
N GLU A 117 28.17 -14.87 -11.75
CA GLU A 117 28.17 -15.05 -10.31
C GLU A 117 28.18 -16.55 -9.99
N LYS A 118 29.16 -17.01 -9.20
CA LYS A 118 29.25 -18.42 -8.77
C LYS A 118 29.16 -19.43 -9.94
N LYS A 119 29.78 -19.13 -11.08
CA LYS A 119 29.75 -19.94 -12.32
C LYS A 119 28.36 -20.04 -12.99
N GLN A 120 27.45 -19.14 -12.67
CA GLN A 120 26.18 -18.97 -13.37
C GLN A 120 26.17 -17.59 -14.04
N GLU A 121 25.90 -17.56 -15.34
CA GLU A 121 25.69 -16.32 -16.07
C GLU A 121 24.30 -15.76 -15.72
N ARG A 122 24.26 -14.53 -15.21
CA ARG A 122 23.03 -13.83 -14.84
C ARG A 122 22.96 -12.51 -15.59
N SER A 123 21.80 -12.24 -16.21
CA SER A 123 21.51 -10.94 -16.78
C SER A 123 21.01 -9.99 -15.69
N LEU A 124 21.71 -8.89 -15.47
CA LEU A 124 21.40 -7.86 -14.50
C LEU A 124 20.79 -6.65 -15.19
N PRO A 125 19.54 -6.27 -14.88
CA PRO A 125 18.95 -5.06 -15.41
C PRO A 125 19.58 -3.80 -14.78
N LEU A 126 19.54 -2.69 -15.51
CA LEU A 126 19.81 -1.37 -14.94
C LEU A 126 18.74 -1.06 -13.89
N LYS A 127 19.09 -1.26 -12.63
CA LYS A 127 18.19 -1.04 -11.49
C LYS A 127 18.60 0.23 -10.76
N LEU A 128 17.65 1.16 -10.61
CA LEU A 128 17.85 2.39 -9.85
C LEU A 128 17.40 2.17 -8.41
N TYR A 129 18.35 2.28 -7.48
CA TYR A 129 18.10 2.13 -6.05
C TYR A 129 17.53 3.42 -5.42
N GLN A 130 16.98 3.34 -4.22
CA GLN A 130 16.40 4.51 -3.54
C GLN A 130 17.48 5.30 -2.78
N PRO A 131 17.26 6.59 -2.43
CA PRO A 131 18.12 7.35 -1.50
C PRO A 131 18.41 6.60 -0.22
N ALA A 132 17.40 5.87 0.22
CA ALA A 132 17.42 4.96 1.32
C ALA A 132 18.62 3.96 1.19
N HIS A 133 18.89 3.44 -0.01
CA HIS A 133 20.05 2.58 -0.33
C HIS A 133 21.34 3.36 -0.60
N GLN A 134 21.45 4.65 -0.26
CA GLN A 134 22.61 5.50 -0.58
C GLN A 134 22.87 5.60 -2.09
N ARG A 135 21.79 5.77 -2.87
CA ARG A 135 21.86 6.02 -4.31
C ARG A 135 20.93 7.14 -4.72
N TYR A 136 21.47 8.04 -5.51
CA TYR A 136 20.79 9.21 -6.04
C TYR A 136 20.96 9.24 -7.54
N TYR A 137 19.90 9.63 -8.26
CA TYR A 137 19.90 9.60 -9.71
C TYR A 137 19.41 10.93 -10.27
N LEU A 138 20.25 11.54 -11.10
CA LEU A 138 19.88 12.69 -11.91
C LEU A 138 19.70 12.25 -13.35
N VAL A 139 18.68 12.74 -14.03
CA VAL A 139 18.59 12.63 -15.49
C VAL A 139 19.00 13.96 -16.08
N SER A 140 19.76 13.97 -17.19
CA SER A 140 20.24 15.21 -17.83
C SER A 140 20.17 15.17 -19.37
N ALA A 141 19.85 16.30 -20.00
CA ALA A 141 19.84 16.48 -21.45
C ALA A 141 20.06 17.94 -21.86
N SER A 142 20.41 18.17 -23.13
CA SER A 142 20.59 19.50 -23.71
C SER A 142 19.42 19.81 -24.67
N LEU A 143 18.80 20.99 -24.52
CA LEU A 143 17.76 21.48 -25.45
C LEU A 143 18.43 22.36 -26.51
N VAL A 144 18.43 21.94 -27.77
CA VAL A 144 19.20 22.61 -28.82
C VAL A 144 18.33 22.99 -30.03
N CYS A 145 18.71 24.07 -30.71
CA CYS A 145 18.18 24.40 -32.02
C CYS A 145 18.94 23.59 -33.09
N ARG A 146 18.22 23.01 -34.07
CA ARG A 146 18.77 22.27 -35.21
C ARG A 146 19.40 23.22 -36.24
N MET A 147 20.45 23.90 -35.81
CA MET A 147 21.31 24.75 -36.62
C MET A 147 22.76 24.27 -36.52
N ALA A 148 23.62 24.74 -37.43
CA ALA A 148 25.05 24.49 -37.32
C ALA A 148 25.58 24.94 -35.95
N GLY A 149 26.31 24.06 -35.27
CA GLY A 149 26.82 24.28 -33.92
C GLY A 149 25.84 23.93 -32.78
N LEU A 150 24.61 23.46 -33.09
CA LEU A 150 23.60 23.02 -32.13
C LEU A 150 23.48 23.93 -30.89
N PRO A 151 23.28 25.26 -31.07
CA PRO A 151 23.22 26.18 -29.95
C PRO A 151 22.03 25.86 -29.05
N GLU A 152 22.19 26.06 -27.74
CA GLU A 152 21.09 25.80 -26.81
C GLU A 152 19.92 26.76 -26.97
N ARG A 153 18.72 26.19 -26.82
CA ARG A 153 17.50 26.98 -26.69
C ARG A 153 17.49 27.64 -25.32
N THR A 154 17.56 28.97 -25.32
CA THR A 154 17.29 29.76 -24.11
C THR A 154 15.80 29.69 -23.78
N VAL A 155 15.45 29.20 -22.59
CA VAL A 155 14.07 29.13 -22.07
C VAL A 155 13.95 30.11 -20.90
N VAL A 156 13.01 31.04 -20.97
CA VAL A 156 12.78 32.06 -19.93
C VAL A 156 11.86 31.47 -18.85
N ARG A 157 12.34 31.40 -17.60
CA ARG A 157 11.50 30.92 -16.49
C ARG A 157 10.29 31.83 -16.27
N GLY A 158 9.11 31.24 -16.14
CA GLY A 158 7.85 31.99 -15.99
C GLY A 158 7.34 32.61 -17.28
N GLY A 159 8.02 32.38 -18.42
CA GLY A 159 7.52 32.74 -19.74
C GLY A 159 6.53 31.70 -20.29
N SER A 160 6.26 31.78 -21.58
CA SER A 160 5.35 30.89 -22.30
C SER A 160 5.92 29.47 -22.47
N GLU A 161 7.24 29.31 -22.47
CA GLU A 161 7.92 28.02 -22.62
C GLU A 161 8.14 27.33 -21.28
N GLN A 162 7.90 26.02 -21.25
CA GLN A 162 8.09 25.17 -20.09
C GLN A 162 8.85 23.90 -20.49
N THR A 163 9.79 23.50 -19.63
CA THR A 163 10.54 22.25 -19.75
C THR A 163 10.24 21.35 -18.56
N GLY A 164 10.26 20.04 -18.80
CA GLY A 164 10.10 19.01 -17.79
C GLY A 164 10.48 17.65 -18.35
N PHE A 165 10.28 16.59 -17.57
CA PHE A 165 10.40 15.23 -18.06
C PHE A 165 9.23 14.38 -17.58
N VAL A 166 8.93 13.32 -18.33
CA VAL A 166 7.87 12.37 -18.01
C VAL A 166 8.50 11.00 -17.74
N LEU A 167 7.95 10.28 -16.77
CA LEU A 167 8.28 8.90 -16.48
C LEU A 167 7.23 8.00 -17.11
N ARG A 168 7.66 7.04 -17.94
CA ARG A 168 6.77 6.11 -18.64
C ARG A 168 7.07 4.70 -18.25
N ARG A 169 6.01 3.91 -18.06
CA ARG A 169 6.11 2.47 -17.80
C ARG A 169 6.01 1.73 -19.12
N LEU A 170 6.81 0.68 -19.28
CA LEU A 170 6.76 -0.20 -20.44
C LEU A 170 5.94 -1.42 -20.09
N LEU A 171 4.78 -1.58 -20.73
CA LEU A 171 3.85 -2.69 -20.49
C LEU A 171 3.43 -3.28 -21.83
N PRO A 172 3.12 -4.59 -21.89
CA PRO A 172 2.52 -5.18 -23.08
C PRO A 172 1.16 -4.54 -23.33
N VAL A 173 0.68 -4.55 -24.57
CA VAL A 173 -0.68 -4.07 -24.88
C VAL A 173 -1.72 -4.99 -24.24
N GLU A 174 -1.60 -6.29 -24.48
CA GLU A 174 -2.47 -7.32 -23.91
C GLU A 174 -1.98 -7.73 -22.51
N ALA A 175 -2.93 -7.93 -21.59
CA ALA A 175 -2.60 -8.42 -20.25
C ALA A 175 -1.96 -9.81 -20.33
N ASN A 176 -0.98 -10.09 -19.46
CA ASN A 176 -0.27 -11.37 -19.33
C ASN A 176 0.65 -11.77 -20.50
N SER A 177 0.84 -10.94 -21.53
CA SER A 177 1.90 -11.19 -22.51
C SER A 177 3.27 -11.08 -21.84
N LYS A 178 4.13 -12.08 -22.06
CA LYS A 178 5.51 -12.14 -21.55
C LYS A 178 6.54 -11.70 -22.58
N ASN A 179 6.11 -11.30 -23.78
CA ASN A 179 7.01 -10.95 -24.85
C ASN A 179 7.51 -9.50 -24.67
N GLU A 180 8.80 -9.34 -24.38
CA GLU A 180 9.40 -8.01 -24.19
C GLU A 180 9.43 -7.16 -25.48
N ALA A 181 9.27 -7.78 -26.64
CA ALA A 181 9.16 -7.07 -27.92
C ALA A 181 7.84 -6.29 -28.04
N ASP A 182 6.80 -6.70 -27.31
CA ASP A 182 5.44 -6.13 -27.39
C ASP A 182 5.23 -4.99 -26.38
N LEU A 183 6.29 -4.57 -25.69
CA LEU A 183 6.22 -3.50 -24.69
C LEU A 183 5.98 -2.14 -25.36
N THR A 184 4.95 -1.45 -24.86
CA THR A 184 4.54 -0.12 -25.29
C THR A 184 4.59 0.85 -24.12
N GLU A 185 4.69 2.14 -24.41
CA GLU A 185 4.76 3.18 -23.40
C GLU A 185 3.39 3.52 -22.83
N PHE A 186 3.31 3.55 -21.50
CA PHE A 186 2.18 4.02 -20.73
C PHE A 186 2.58 5.30 -19.99
N ALA A 187 1.76 6.35 -20.14
CA ALA A 187 1.89 7.63 -19.47
C ALA A 187 1.33 7.55 -18.05
N PHE A 188 2.02 8.16 -17.09
CA PHE A 188 1.52 8.32 -15.73
C PHE A 188 0.59 9.52 -15.67
N VAL A 189 -0.72 9.30 -15.65
CA VAL A 189 -1.73 10.35 -15.67
C VAL A 189 -2.25 10.62 -14.25
N LYS A 190 -2.30 11.90 -13.89
CA LYS A 190 -2.82 12.39 -12.61
C LYS A 190 -3.79 13.54 -12.86
N ASP A 191 -5.07 13.22 -12.88
CA ASP A 191 -6.16 14.17 -13.13
C ASP A 191 -7.29 13.99 -12.10
N ALA A 192 -8.45 14.61 -12.33
CA ALA A 192 -9.61 14.54 -11.44
C ALA A 192 -10.15 13.11 -11.28
N GLN A 193 -9.88 12.22 -12.23
CA GLN A 193 -10.32 10.83 -12.23
C GLN A 193 -9.37 9.93 -11.41
N GLY A 194 -8.24 10.46 -10.95
CA GLY A 194 -7.28 9.76 -10.10
C GLY A 194 -5.96 9.47 -10.81
N ILE A 195 -5.18 8.56 -10.21
CA ILE A 195 -3.85 8.17 -10.68
C ILE A 195 -3.94 6.87 -11.47
N ARG A 196 -3.41 6.86 -12.70
CA ARG A 196 -3.41 5.66 -13.56
C ARG A 196 -2.28 5.67 -14.59
N TRP A 197 -1.92 4.49 -15.06
CA TRP A 197 -1.13 4.30 -16.27
C TRP A 197 -2.05 4.21 -17.48
N GLN A 198 -1.85 5.08 -18.47
CA GLN A 198 -2.66 5.09 -19.68
C GLN A 198 -1.81 4.90 -20.93
N ARG A 199 -2.27 4.08 -21.87
CA ARG A 199 -1.54 3.80 -23.12
C ARG A 199 -1.32 5.08 -23.93
N VAL A 200 -0.07 5.37 -24.32
CA VAL A 200 0.29 6.61 -25.04
C VAL A 200 -0.24 6.63 -26.47
N SER A 201 -0.18 5.51 -27.20
CA SER A 201 -0.61 5.44 -28.59
C SER A 201 -1.06 4.03 -29.01
N ALA A 202 -1.97 3.96 -29.99
CA ALA A 202 -2.41 2.71 -30.62
C ALA A 202 -1.54 2.26 -31.81
N GLY A 203 -0.72 3.14 -32.38
CA GLY A 203 0.09 2.89 -33.59
C GLY A 203 1.61 2.96 -33.36
N GLU A 204 2.38 3.08 -34.44
CA GLU A 204 3.86 3.14 -34.40
C GLU A 204 4.42 4.43 -33.76
N ASP A 205 3.61 5.48 -33.63
CA ASP A 205 3.98 6.75 -32.99
C ASP A 205 4.10 6.58 -31.47
N LYS A 206 5.28 6.15 -30.99
CA LYS A 206 5.55 5.85 -29.57
C LYS A 206 5.73 7.10 -28.67
N ALA A 207 5.69 8.32 -29.21
CA ALA A 207 6.34 9.49 -28.58
C ALA A 207 5.46 10.75 -28.39
N GLY A 208 4.15 10.64 -28.19
CA GLY A 208 3.28 11.80 -27.92
C GLY A 208 3.16 12.12 -26.42
N LEU A 209 3.23 13.39 -26.01
CA LEU A 209 2.86 13.82 -24.65
C LEU A 209 1.34 13.67 -24.47
N VAL A 210 0.90 13.11 -23.35
CA VAL A 210 -0.51 12.82 -23.04
C VAL A 210 -1.13 13.91 -22.16
N ALA A 211 -2.43 14.15 -22.31
CA ALA A 211 -3.17 15.08 -21.43
C ALA A 211 -3.24 14.56 -19.99
N GLY A 212 -2.90 15.39 -19.01
CA GLY A 212 -2.84 15.01 -17.60
C GLY A 212 -1.63 14.13 -17.22
N GLU A 213 -0.70 13.87 -18.17
CA GLU A 213 0.57 13.18 -17.88
C GLU A 213 1.40 14.01 -16.89
N GLU A 214 1.93 13.36 -15.86
CA GLU A 214 2.71 14.03 -14.81
C GLU A 214 4.04 14.55 -15.37
N LEU A 215 4.17 15.88 -15.42
CA LEU A 215 5.39 16.56 -15.84
C LEU A 215 6.28 16.84 -14.62
N LEU A 216 7.38 16.10 -14.49
CA LEU A 216 8.38 16.27 -13.45
C LEU A 216 9.31 17.44 -13.78
N PRO A 217 9.73 18.24 -12.77
CA PRO A 217 10.46 19.47 -13.00
C PRO A 217 11.90 19.22 -13.46
N LEU A 218 12.35 20.04 -14.41
CA LEU A 218 13.76 20.20 -14.75
C LEU A 218 14.28 21.51 -14.20
N PHE A 219 15.54 21.51 -13.77
CA PHE A 219 16.29 22.69 -13.40
C PHE A 219 17.51 22.85 -14.32
N PRO A 220 17.83 24.08 -14.75
CA PRO A 220 19.01 24.36 -15.56
C PRO A 220 20.27 24.42 -14.70
N LEU A 221 21.34 23.77 -15.16
CA LEU A 221 22.70 23.86 -14.66
C LEU A 221 23.59 24.52 -15.72
N ASN A 222 24.19 25.64 -15.38
CA ASN A 222 25.05 26.38 -16.31
C ASN A 222 26.51 25.95 -16.12
N TYR A 223 27.22 25.77 -17.23
CA TYR A 223 28.65 25.47 -17.22
C TYR A 223 29.34 26.11 -18.42
N ARG A 224 30.66 25.94 -18.52
CA ARG A 224 31.44 26.44 -19.64
C ARG A 224 32.02 25.30 -20.46
N ASP A 225 31.84 25.35 -21.78
CA ASP A 225 32.40 24.35 -22.69
C ASP A 225 33.92 24.54 -22.90
N ALA A 226 34.50 23.69 -23.74
CA ALA A 226 35.92 23.71 -24.07
C ALA A 226 36.42 25.02 -24.70
N ILE A 227 35.50 25.84 -25.25
CA ILE A 227 35.78 27.10 -25.94
C ILE A 227 35.27 28.28 -25.07
N GLU A 228 34.99 28.04 -23.78
CA GLU A 228 34.50 29.02 -22.80
C GLU A 228 33.10 29.61 -23.11
N HIS A 229 32.31 28.97 -23.97
CA HIS A 229 30.91 29.34 -24.14
C HIS A 229 30.10 28.91 -22.94
N THR A 230 29.15 29.75 -22.54
CA THR A 230 28.19 29.39 -21.49
C THR A 230 27.14 28.46 -22.08
N ARG A 231 27.03 27.28 -21.50
CA ARG A 231 26.13 26.20 -21.88
C ARG A 231 25.13 25.92 -20.78
N THR A 232 23.96 25.41 -21.16
CA THR A 232 22.88 25.09 -20.20
C THR A 232 22.51 23.62 -20.32
N LEU A 233 22.72 22.89 -19.23
CA LEU A 233 22.28 21.51 -19.09
C LEU A 233 20.94 21.48 -18.34
N TRP A 234 19.93 20.81 -18.87
CA TRP A 234 18.67 20.60 -18.16
C TRP A 234 18.76 19.29 -17.37
N THR A 235 18.51 19.36 -16.07
CA THR A 235 18.68 18.24 -15.15
C THR A 235 17.44 18.07 -14.26
N GLY A 236 17.08 16.83 -13.94
CA GLY A 236 15.96 16.50 -13.04
C GLY A 236 16.32 15.36 -12.09
N LEU A 237 15.70 15.34 -10.91
CA LEU A 237 15.87 14.25 -9.94
C LEU A 237 14.92 13.09 -10.29
N VAL A 238 15.46 11.88 -10.48
CA VAL A 238 14.64 10.71 -10.76
C VAL A 238 13.92 10.26 -9.47
N PRO A 239 12.58 10.18 -9.45
CA PRO A 239 11.80 9.92 -8.24
C PRO A 239 11.75 8.43 -7.86
N VAL A 240 12.91 7.81 -7.65
CA VAL A 240 13.06 6.37 -7.35
C VAL A 240 12.31 5.92 -6.07
N GLY A 241 12.09 6.83 -5.12
CA GLY A 241 11.33 6.56 -3.88
C GLY A 241 9.82 6.43 -4.09
N ARG A 242 9.28 6.88 -5.23
CA ARG A 242 7.85 6.76 -5.58
C ARG A 242 7.51 5.44 -6.26
N ARG A 243 8.42 4.45 -6.23
CA ARG A 243 8.21 3.14 -6.87
C ARG A 243 6.86 2.51 -6.51
N GLU A 244 6.49 2.48 -5.23
CA GLU A 244 5.26 1.79 -4.81
C GLU A 244 4.00 2.51 -5.33
N GLU A 245 4.04 3.84 -5.49
CA GLU A 245 2.98 4.60 -6.15
C GLU A 245 2.89 4.24 -7.64
N TYR A 246 4.04 4.19 -8.33
CA TYR A 246 4.10 3.80 -9.74
C TYR A 246 3.69 2.34 -9.97
N MET A 247 4.10 1.42 -9.12
CA MET A 247 3.75 0.00 -9.26
C MET A 247 2.30 -0.28 -8.85
N GLY A 248 1.77 0.47 -7.88
CA GLY A 248 0.42 0.32 -7.34
C GLY A 248 -0.69 1.05 -8.09
N ALA A 249 -0.36 1.93 -9.04
CA ALA A 249 -1.36 2.64 -9.84
C ALA A 249 -2.09 1.72 -10.81
N ALA A 250 -3.40 1.95 -10.99
CA ALA A 250 -4.24 1.21 -11.93
C ALA A 250 -3.75 1.37 -13.37
N ILE A 251 -4.01 0.36 -14.22
CA ILE A 251 -3.57 0.34 -15.62
C ILE A 251 -4.79 0.35 -16.55
N ASP A 252 -4.91 1.40 -17.35
CA ASP A 252 -5.88 1.52 -18.43
C ASP A 252 -5.24 1.16 -19.77
N ARG A 253 -5.57 -0.03 -20.26
CA ARG A 253 -5.07 -0.59 -21.53
C ARG A 253 -6.02 -0.33 -22.71
N SER A 254 -7.29 0.00 -22.44
CA SER A 254 -8.33 0.10 -23.46
C SER A 254 -8.42 1.50 -24.06
N ALA A 255 -8.17 2.54 -23.26
CA ALA A 255 -8.18 3.92 -23.75
C ALA A 255 -6.78 4.35 -24.20
N VAL A 256 -6.63 4.66 -25.49
CA VAL A 256 -5.49 5.43 -25.98
C VAL A 256 -5.65 6.85 -25.48
N ALA A 257 -4.67 7.34 -24.75
CA ALA A 257 -4.73 8.67 -24.20
C ALA A 257 -4.71 9.72 -25.32
N LEU A 258 -5.48 10.79 -25.15
CA LEU A 258 -5.43 11.91 -26.08
C LEU A 258 -4.04 12.56 -25.98
N SER A 259 -3.39 12.76 -27.12
CA SER A 259 -2.19 13.59 -27.15
C SER A 259 -2.54 14.99 -26.63
N MET A 260 -1.58 15.67 -26.01
CA MET A 260 -1.75 17.01 -25.45
C MET A 260 -2.32 17.98 -26.50
N ALA A 261 -1.84 17.89 -27.75
CA ALA A 261 -2.36 18.69 -28.86
C ALA A 261 -3.83 18.36 -29.20
N GLN A 262 -4.24 17.09 -29.15
CA GLN A 262 -5.64 16.69 -29.34
C GLN A 262 -6.53 17.15 -28.19
N ALA A 263 -6.08 17.00 -26.95
CA ALA A 263 -6.80 17.47 -25.77
C ALA A 263 -6.95 18.99 -25.75
N GLN A 264 -5.91 19.74 -26.14
CA GLN A 264 -6.02 21.19 -26.31
C GLN A 264 -7.03 21.56 -27.40
N ARG A 265 -7.03 20.87 -28.55
CA ARG A 265 -8.07 21.08 -29.59
C ARG A 265 -9.47 20.78 -29.06
N GLN A 266 -9.64 19.73 -28.27
CA GLN A 266 -10.92 19.42 -27.63
C GLN A 266 -11.32 20.43 -26.57
N SER A 267 -10.38 20.99 -25.80
CA SER A 267 -10.67 22.03 -24.80
C SER A 267 -11.16 23.35 -25.41
N LEU A 268 -10.80 23.61 -26.67
CA LEU A 268 -11.32 24.74 -27.46
C LEU A 268 -12.75 24.49 -27.98
N GLN A 269 -13.25 23.26 -27.84
CA GLN A 269 -14.65 22.91 -28.09
C GLN A 269 -15.37 22.79 -26.74
N PRO A 270 -16.52 23.46 -26.53
CA PRO A 270 -17.26 23.33 -25.29
C PRO A 270 -17.91 21.94 -25.24
N SER A 271 -17.22 20.99 -24.61
CA SER A 271 -17.83 19.76 -24.08
C SER A 271 -17.57 19.70 -22.59
N ALA A 272 -18.59 19.30 -21.84
CA ALA A 272 -18.61 19.34 -20.38
C ALA A 272 -17.36 18.69 -19.79
N ALA A 273 -16.66 19.42 -18.93
CA ALA A 273 -15.62 18.87 -18.09
C ALA A 273 -16.17 17.60 -17.40
N SER A 274 -15.53 16.46 -17.63
CA SER A 274 -15.87 15.23 -16.93
C SER A 274 -15.51 15.43 -15.46
N GLY A 275 -16.50 15.80 -14.65
CA GLY A 275 -16.39 15.76 -13.20
C GLY A 275 -16.05 14.35 -12.74
N MET A 276 -15.51 14.24 -11.52
CA MET A 276 -15.31 12.95 -10.85
C MET A 276 -16.56 12.08 -10.99
N ALA A 277 -16.39 10.83 -11.42
CA ALA A 277 -17.49 9.88 -11.46
C ALA A 277 -18.07 9.70 -10.06
N SER A 278 -19.40 9.70 -9.95
CA SER A 278 -20.06 9.40 -8.69
C SER A 278 -19.87 7.92 -8.34
N SER A 279 -19.24 7.63 -7.21
CA SER A 279 -18.96 6.28 -6.73
C SER A 279 -19.47 6.09 -5.30
N ILE A 280 -19.51 4.82 -4.87
CA ILE A 280 -19.77 4.42 -3.46
C ILE A 280 -18.63 3.55 -2.91
N THR A 281 -17.59 3.33 -3.71
CA THR A 281 -16.53 2.35 -3.44
C THR A 281 -15.69 2.75 -2.24
N ALA A 282 -15.38 4.03 -2.08
CA ALA A 282 -14.54 4.46 -0.97
C ALA A 282 -15.28 4.35 0.36
N ARG A 283 -16.56 4.76 0.40
CA ARG A 283 -17.42 4.58 1.59
C ARG A 283 -17.70 3.11 1.90
N MET A 284 -17.97 2.28 0.89
CA MET A 284 -18.07 0.84 1.07
C MET A 284 -16.80 0.27 1.71
N THR A 285 -15.64 0.61 1.18
CA THR A 285 -14.36 0.12 1.70
C THR A 285 -14.13 0.59 3.14
N GLN A 286 -14.48 1.84 3.45
CA GLN A 286 -14.41 2.36 4.81
C GLN A 286 -15.30 1.56 5.78
N PHE A 287 -16.57 1.32 5.41
CA PHE A 287 -17.49 0.51 6.21
C PHE A 287 -16.94 -0.90 6.49
N LYS A 288 -16.40 -1.54 5.45
CA LYS A 288 -15.81 -2.88 5.58
C LYS A 288 -14.67 -2.90 6.60
N LEU A 289 -13.81 -1.89 6.60
CA LEU A 289 -12.62 -1.86 7.46
C LEU A 289 -12.91 -1.49 8.91
N GLU A 290 -13.83 -0.54 9.11
CA GLU A 290 -14.15 0.00 10.44
C GLU A 290 -15.18 -0.88 11.16
N VAL A 291 -16.13 -1.48 10.44
CA VAL A 291 -17.26 -2.19 11.05
C VAL A 291 -17.27 -3.67 10.68
N ALA A 292 -17.36 -4.00 9.39
CA ALA A 292 -17.65 -5.36 8.97
C ALA A 292 -16.52 -6.35 9.32
N GLU A 293 -15.28 -6.09 8.93
CA GLU A 293 -14.15 -7.00 9.18
C GLU A 293 -13.83 -7.19 10.67
N PRO A 294 -13.81 -6.13 11.52
CA PRO A 294 -13.72 -6.31 12.97
C PRO A 294 -14.82 -7.21 13.54
N TRP A 295 -16.06 -7.08 13.07
CA TRP A 295 -17.16 -7.93 13.50
C TRP A 295 -17.02 -9.37 12.96
N LYS A 296 -16.61 -9.57 11.70
CA LYS A 296 -16.26 -10.90 11.17
C LYS A 296 -15.20 -11.59 12.05
N ASN A 297 -14.20 -10.85 12.52
CA ASN A 297 -13.17 -11.38 13.40
C ASN A 297 -13.73 -11.80 14.77
N LEU A 298 -14.67 -11.05 15.34
CA LEU A 298 -15.39 -11.45 16.56
C LEU A 298 -16.17 -12.75 16.35
N ILE A 299 -16.88 -12.90 15.23
CA ILE A 299 -17.62 -14.13 14.89
C ILE A 299 -16.65 -15.30 14.81
N ARG A 300 -15.57 -15.18 14.04
CA ARG A 300 -14.54 -16.23 13.91
C ARG A 300 -13.94 -16.60 15.27
N ALA A 301 -13.69 -15.62 16.14
CA ALA A 301 -13.18 -15.84 17.50
C ALA A 301 -14.17 -16.62 18.38
N ALA A 302 -15.46 -16.27 18.32
CA ALA A 302 -16.51 -16.94 19.09
C ALA A 302 -16.67 -18.41 18.69
N TYR A 303 -16.74 -18.71 17.38
CA TYR A 303 -16.81 -20.10 16.89
C TYR A 303 -15.55 -20.91 17.20
N LYS A 304 -14.37 -20.29 17.11
CA LYS A 304 -13.12 -20.95 17.49
C LYS A 304 -13.10 -21.31 18.98
N ALA A 305 -13.51 -20.37 19.83
CA ALA A 305 -13.58 -20.60 21.27
C ALA A 305 -14.66 -21.63 21.65
N GLU A 306 -15.82 -21.65 20.96
CA GLU A 306 -16.83 -22.72 21.11
C GLU A 306 -16.21 -24.10 20.85
N ALA A 307 -15.47 -24.25 19.75
CA ALA A 307 -14.81 -25.50 19.40
C ALA A 307 -13.80 -25.93 20.47
N THR A 308 -12.97 -24.99 20.96
CA THR A 308 -11.99 -25.27 22.02
C THR A 308 -12.64 -25.64 23.36
N LEU A 309 -13.77 -25.00 23.70
CA LEU A 309 -14.48 -25.29 24.95
C LEU A 309 -15.29 -26.59 24.92
N ARG A 310 -15.57 -27.14 23.73
CA ARG A 310 -16.25 -28.43 23.54
C ARG A 310 -15.30 -29.63 23.62
N GLU A 311 -13.99 -29.43 23.52
CA GLU A 311 -13.05 -30.53 23.70
C GLU A 311 -13.15 -31.07 25.13
N PRO A 312 -13.37 -32.39 25.33
CA PRO A 312 -13.47 -32.96 26.66
C PRO A 312 -12.13 -32.76 27.40
N GLU A 313 -12.12 -31.92 28.43
CA GLU A 313 -11.07 -32.03 29.45
C GLU A 313 -11.29 -33.38 30.14
N ASP A 314 -10.29 -34.27 30.06
CA ASP A 314 -10.20 -35.56 30.76
C ASP A 314 -10.05 -35.31 32.28
N SER A 315 -11.02 -34.60 32.82
CA SER A 315 -11.05 -34.10 34.18
C SER A 315 -12.03 -35.00 34.93
N GLY A 316 -11.53 -35.78 35.88
CA GLY A 316 -12.33 -36.59 36.79
C GLY A 316 -13.17 -35.76 37.78
N SER A 317 -13.70 -34.61 37.34
CA SER A 317 -14.49 -33.67 38.12
C SER A 317 -15.99 -34.00 38.01
N PRO A 318 -16.80 -33.81 39.06
CA PRO A 318 -18.26 -33.95 38.97
C PRO A 318 -18.85 -33.00 37.90
N ASP A 319 -19.87 -33.46 37.15
CA ASP A 319 -20.52 -32.70 36.07
C ASP A 319 -20.94 -31.27 36.45
N ALA A 320 -21.32 -31.04 37.71
CA ALA A 320 -21.73 -29.72 38.21
C ALA A 320 -20.55 -28.73 38.29
N ASP A 321 -19.37 -29.19 38.71
CA ASP A 321 -18.17 -28.35 38.84
C ASP A 321 -17.62 -27.98 37.47
N LEU A 322 -17.65 -28.91 36.52
CA LEU A 322 -17.28 -28.66 35.13
C LEU A 322 -18.20 -27.60 34.49
N ARG A 323 -19.52 -27.71 34.71
CA ARG A 323 -20.50 -26.69 34.24
C ARG A 323 -20.19 -25.30 34.81
N ALA A 324 -19.91 -25.20 36.11
CA ALA A 324 -19.60 -23.93 36.75
C ALA A 324 -18.30 -23.31 36.21
N LEU A 325 -17.27 -24.13 35.96
CA LEU A 325 -16.02 -23.70 35.34
C LEU A 325 -16.21 -23.21 33.90
N LEU A 326 -16.97 -23.95 33.08
CA LEU A 326 -17.30 -23.55 31.71
C LEU A 326 -18.07 -22.22 31.69
N GLN A 327 -19.07 -22.06 32.54
CA GLN A 327 -19.81 -20.79 32.66
C GLN A 327 -18.89 -19.64 33.05
N LYS A 328 -17.95 -19.84 33.98
CA LYS A 328 -16.97 -18.82 34.37
C LYS A 328 -16.05 -18.43 33.21
N ARG A 329 -15.54 -19.41 32.44
CA ARG A 329 -14.71 -19.16 31.24
C ARG A 329 -15.50 -18.39 30.18
N ILE A 330 -16.73 -18.80 29.88
CA ILE A 330 -17.61 -18.14 28.89
C ILE A 330 -17.91 -16.71 29.30
N ARG A 331 -18.29 -16.46 30.56
CA ARG A 331 -18.54 -15.10 31.06
C ARG A 331 -17.31 -14.21 30.89
N THR A 332 -16.12 -14.74 31.18
CA THR A 332 -14.87 -13.97 31.02
C THR A 332 -14.62 -13.60 29.56
N LEU A 333 -14.80 -14.54 28.63
CA LEU A 333 -14.66 -14.30 27.19
C LEU A 333 -15.70 -13.29 26.68
N ASN A 334 -16.97 -13.47 27.06
CA ASN A 334 -18.05 -12.57 26.65
C ASN A 334 -17.84 -11.14 27.16
N LEU A 335 -17.30 -10.95 28.37
CA LEU A 335 -16.93 -9.62 28.85
C LEU A 335 -15.81 -8.99 28.00
N GLN A 336 -14.80 -9.76 27.60
CA GLN A 336 -13.75 -9.25 26.72
C GLN A 336 -14.30 -8.86 25.34
N TRP A 337 -15.16 -9.68 24.74
CA TRP A 337 -15.80 -9.39 23.46
C TRP A 337 -16.86 -8.29 23.54
N GLN A 338 -17.47 -8.04 24.70
CA GLN A 338 -18.39 -6.93 24.91
C GLN A 338 -17.70 -5.58 24.70
N MET A 339 -16.46 -5.43 25.19
CA MET A 339 -15.69 -4.21 24.97
C MET A 339 -15.41 -3.97 23.49
N GLN A 340 -15.00 -5.03 22.78
CA GLN A 340 -14.79 -4.95 21.33
C GLN A 340 -16.11 -4.67 20.60
N SER A 341 -17.23 -5.25 21.06
CA SER A 341 -18.56 -5.00 20.51
C SER A 341 -18.95 -3.53 20.66
N TRP A 342 -18.73 -2.89 21.80
CA TRP A 342 -19.01 -1.45 21.99
C TRP A 342 -18.19 -0.56 21.06
N LEU A 343 -16.90 -0.87 20.86
CA LEU A 343 -16.07 -0.09 19.93
C LEU A 343 -16.57 -0.24 18.49
N ILE A 344 -16.91 -1.45 18.04
CA ILE A 344 -17.49 -1.66 16.70
C ILE A 344 -18.86 -0.98 16.56
N LEU A 345 -19.68 -0.98 17.61
CA LEU A 345 -20.95 -0.26 17.63
C LEU A 345 -20.74 1.26 17.52
N LEU A 346 -19.72 1.80 18.19
CA LEU A 346 -19.38 3.22 18.09
C LEU A 346 -19.00 3.59 16.66
N ASP A 347 -18.17 2.77 16.01
CA ASP A 347 -17.74 2.94 14.62
C ASP A 347 -18.92 2.90 13.67
N PHE A 348 -19.83 1.95 13.91
CA PHE A 348 -21.02 1.82 13.09
C PHE A 348 -21.97 3.00 13.30
N ALA A 349 -22.14 3.47 14.53
CA ALA A 349 -22.98 4.63 14.82
C ALA A 349 -22.41 5.91 14.17
N ASP A 350 -21.09 6.11 14.21
CA ASP A 350 -20.41 7.22 13.55
C ASP A 350 -20.54 7.14 12.03
N TYR A 351 -20.30 5.95 11.45
CA TYR A 351 -20.46 5.73 10.02
C TYR A 351 -21.87 6.03 9.54
N LEU A 352 -22.90 5.57 10.26
CA LEU A 352 -24.30 5.85 9.92
C LEU A 352 -24.59 7.35 10.01
N ALA A 353 -24.10 8.03 11.04
CA ALA A 353 -24.36 9.45 11.20
C ALA A 353 -23.68 10.32 10.14
N ASP A 354 -22.47 9.95 9.73
CA ASP A 354 -21.69 10.73 8.77
C ASP A 354 -22.13 10.48 7.32
N TYR A 355 -22.53 9.25 6.98
CA TYR A 355 -22.76 8.84 5.59
C TYR A 355 -24.21 8.42 5.26
N LEU A 356 -25.05 8.20 6.27
CA LEU A 356 -26.47 7.88 6.14
C LEU A 356 -27.32 8.76 7.09
N PRO A 357 -27.25 10.11 6.94
CA PRO A 357 -27.85 11.04 7.89
C PRO A 357 -29.38 10.92 7.97
N ASP A 358 -30.04 10.47 6.90
CA ASP A 358 -31.48 10.16 6.87
C ASP A 358 -31.82 8.99 7.81
N VAL A 359 -31.07 7.89 7.71
CA VAL A 359 -31.21 6.72 8.59
C VAL A 359 -30.87 7.10 10.03
N TRP A 360 -29.77 7.83 10.23
CA TRP A 360 -29.35 8.23 11.58
C TRP A 360 -30.37 9.15 12.26
N ALA A 361 -30.90 10.15 11.54
CA ALA A 361 -31.94 11.02 12.08
C ALA A 361 -33.17 10.22 12.51
N ALA A 362 -33.59 9.23 11.72
CA ALA A 362 -34.70 8.34 12.08
C ALA A 362 -34.38 7.48 13.33
N ILE A 363 -33.13 7.04 13.52
CA ILE A 363 -32.69 6.32 14.73
C ILE A 363 -32.74 7.24 15.95
N GLU A 364 -32.31 8.48 15.81
CA GLU A 364 -32.18 9.44 16.90
C GLU A 364 -33.54 9.95 17.38
N THR A 365 -34.39 10.41 16.46
CA THR A 365 -35.67 11.04 16.80
C THR A 365 -36.85 10.07 16.80
N GLY A 366 -36.73 8.92 16.11
CA GLY A 366 -37.86 8.01 15.89
C GLY A 366 -38.91 8.54 14.91
N THR A 367 -38.63 9.65 14.21
CA THR A 367 -39.55 10.31 13.26
C THR A 367 -39.00 10.23 11.82
N GLY A 368 -39.84 10.45 10.81
CA GLY A 368 -39.39 10.51 9.41
C GLY A 368 -39.15 9.14 8.74
N ILE A 369 -39.56 8.04 9.39
CA ILE A 369 -39.38 6.66 8.89
C ILE A 369 -40.07 6.45 7.53
N ASP A 370 -41.25 7.03 7.35
CA ASP A 370 -42.04 6.91 6.12
C ASP A 370 -41.46 7.71 4.95
N ALA A 371 -40.56 8.66 5.22
CA ALA A 371 -39.84 9.43 4.21
C ALA A 371 -38.51 8.78 3.80
N LEU A 372 -38.05 7.74 4.52
CA LEU A 372 -36.86 6.98 4.15
C LEU A 372 -37.04 6.28 2.81
N LYS A 373 -35.98 6.27 2.02
CA LYS A 373 -35.86 5.43 0.82
C LYS A 373 -36.10 3.97 1.18
N VAL A 374 -36.56 3.17 0.21
CA VAL A 374 -36.86 1.76 0.42
C VAL A 374 -35.67 1.04 1.06
N GLN A 375 -34.46 1.21 0.50
CA GLN A 375 -33.24 0.58 1.01
C GLN A 375 -32.86 1.06 2.42
N SER A 376 -32.92 2.37 2.66
CA SER A 376 -32.71 2.99 3.99
C SER A 376 -33.69 2.45 5.04
N ARG A 377 -34.95 2.21 4.64
CA ARG A 377 -35.99 1.64 5.52
C ARG A 377 -35.74 0.17 5.85
N VAL A 378 -35.29 -0.64 4.88
CA VAL A 378 -34.91 -2.04 5.14
C VAL A 378 -33.76 -2.09 6.14
N LEU A 379 -32.72 -1.24 5.98
CA LEU A 379 -31.63 -1.12 6.94
C LEU A 379 -32.15 -0.71 8.33
N TYR A 380 -32.96 0.35 8.41
CA TYR A 380 -33.54 0.84 9.66
C TYR A 380 -34.35 -0.25 10.41
N ASN A 381 -35.15 -1.02 9.67
CA ASN A 381 -35.96 -2.10 10.23
C ASN A 381 -35.09 -3.28 10.70
N TRP A 382 -34.09 -3.67 9.91
CA TRP A 382 -33.16 -4.74 10.27
C TRP A 382 -32.39 -4.40 11.56
N LEU A 383 -31.91 -3.15 11.69
CA LEU A 383 -31.25 -2.68 12.92
C LEU A 383 -32.17 -2.77 14.15
N GLY A 384 -33.48 -2.55 13.98
CA GLY A 384 -34.47 -2.70 15.07
C GLY A 384 -34.82 -4.15 15.41
N ASN A 385 -34.75 -5.05 14.44
CA ASN A 385 -35.05 -6.48 14.60
C ASN A 385 -33.84 -7.29 15.10
N SER A 386 -32.63 -6.80 14.91
CA SER A 386 -31.40 -7.46 15.35
C SER A 386 -31.23 -7.32 16.86
N ARG A 387 -31.25 -8.45 17.58
CA ARG A 387 -31.24 -8.50 19.06
C ARG A 387 -30.26 -9.56 19.57
N MET A 388 -29.83 -9.43 20.83
CA MET A 388 -29.15 -10.51 21.53
C MET A 388 -30.15 -11.64 21.82
N SER A 389 -29.71 -12.88 21.66
CA SER A 389 -30.50 -14.05 22.09
C SER A 389 -30.57 -14.12 23.62
N GLN A 390 -31.57 -14.83 24.13
CA GLN A 390 -31.70 -15.09 25.57
C GLN A 390 -30.51 -15.89 26.12
N ASP A 391 -29.94 -16.79 25.32
CA ASP A 391 -28.78 -17.59 25.70
C ASP A 391 -27.55 -16.71 25.91
N LEU A 392 -27.35 -15.72 25.04
CA LEU A 392 -26.25 -14.78 25.15
C LEU A 392 -26.46 -13.77 26.29
N ILE A 393 -27.69 -13.32 26.52
CA ILE A 393 -28.05 -12.44 27.65
C ILE A 393 -27.75 -13.15 28.97
N ARG A 394 -28.12 -14.41 29.12
CA ARG A 394 -27.75 -15.22 30.31
C ARG A 394 -26.24 -15.39 30.46
N ALA A 395 -25.53 -15.35 29.34
CA ALA A 395 -24.10 -15.58 29.27
C ALA A 395 -23.21 -14.37 29.58
N ILE A 396 -23.79 -13.20 29.83
CA ILE A 396 -23.07 -12.01 30.27
C ILE A 396 -23.72 -11.40 31.54
N PRO A 397 -22.99 -11.32 32.66
CA PRO A 397 -23.52 -10.75 33.89
C PRO A 397 -23.33 -9.22 33.94
N GLY A 398 -24.18 -8.54 34.71
CA GLY A 398 -23.87 -7.24 35.31
C GLY A 398 -24.60 -6.02 34.75
N LYS A 399 -25.05 -6.02 33.50
CA LYS A 399 -25.83 -4.88 32.93
C LYS A 399 -27.05 -5.37 32.17
N ALA A 400 -28.04 -4.49 32.04
CA ALA A 400 -29.22 -4.78 31.23
C ALA A 400 -28.82 -4.83 29.74
N PRO A 401 -29.36 -5.78 28.96
CA PRO A 401 -29.13 -5.80 27.52
C PRO A 401 -29.89 -4.65 26.84
N SER A 402 -29.30 -4.06 25.80
CA SER A 402 -30.02 -3.15 24.91
C SER A 402 -31.12 -3.93 24.15
N GLY A 403 -32.27 -3.30 23.92
CA GLY A 403 -33.45 -3.96 23.33
C GLY A 403 -33.29 -4.30 21.84
N SER A 404 -32.40 -3.60 21.14
CA SER A 404 -32.02 -3.88 19.75
C SER A 404 -30.63 -3.32 19.41
N LEU A 405 -30.09 -3.71 18.25
CA LEU A 405 -28.88 -3.14 17.67
C LEU A 405 -29.06 -1.63 17.42
N ARG A 406 -30.23 -1.21 16.94
CA ARG A 406 -30.57 0.21 16.76
C ARG A 406 -30.48 1.01 18.06
N GLU A 407 -31.06 0.49 19.15
CA GLU A 407 -30.97 1.14 20.47
C GLU A 407 -29.54 1.16 21.00
N ALA A 408 -28.76 0.11 20.74
CA ALA A 408 -27.36 0.02 21.16
C ALA A 408 -26.50 1.07 20.43
N LEU A 409 -26.72 1.25 19.12
CA LEU A 409 -26.06 2.27 18.30
C LEU A 409 -26.38 3.69 18.79
N LYS A 410 -27.66 3.95 19.12
CA LYS A 410 -28.06 5.24 19.71
C LYS A 410 -27.38 5.46 21.06
N ALA A 411 -27.41 4.45 21.94
CA ALA A 411 -26.89 4.57 23.29
C ALA A 411 -25.36 4.76 23.32
N VAL A 412 -24.61 4.04 22.46
CA VAL A 412 -23.14 4.09 22.45
C VAL A 412 -22.59 5.45 21.98
N ARG A 413 -23.30 6.14 21.09
CA ARG A 413 -22.87 7.44 20.53
C ARG A 413 -23.14 8.64 21.45
N THR A 414 -23.78 8.41 22.61
CA THR A 414 -23.96 9.45 23.63
C THR A 414 -22.59 10.04 24.01
N PRO A 415 -22.42 11.38 24.08
CA PRO A 415 -21.10 12.00 24.25
C PRO A 415 -20.28 11.49 25.45
N SER A 416 -20.93 11.24 26.59
CA SER A 416 -20.29 10.67 27.78
C SER A 416 -19.79 9.24 27.57
N VAL A 417 -20.59 8.40 26.91
CA VAL A 417 -20.27 7.00 26.63
C VAL A 417 -19.12 6.91 25.63
N ARG A 418 -19.18 7.72 24.57
CA ARG A 418 -18.12 7.84 23.57
C ARG A 418 -16.79 8.25 24.20
N ALA A 419 -16.79 9.30 25.01
CA ALA A 419 -15.59 9.78 25.69
C ALA A 419 -15.00 8.72 26.65
N GLY A 420 -15.86 8.00 27.37
CA GLY A 420 -15.45 6.91 28.26
C GLY A 420 -14.77 5.76 27.52
N LEU A 421 -15.39 5.28 26.42
CA LEU A 421 -14.84 4.18 25.62
C LEU A 421 -13.52 4.51 24.93
N GLU A 422 -13.38 5.73 24.40
CA GLU A 422 -12.16 6.17 23.68
C GLU A 422 -11.01 6.57 24.61
N GLY A 423 -11.32 6.89 25.87
CA GLY A 423 -10.37 7.38 26.88
C GLY A 423 -9.93 6.36 27.92
N THR A 424 -10.57 5.18 27.99
CA THR A 424 -10.25 4.18 29.02
C THR A 424 -8.95 3.44 28.72
N GLU A 425 -8.08 3.34 29.72
CA GLU A 425 -6.84 2.55 29.67
C GLU A 425 -6.99 1.15 30.25
N LYS A 426 -8.19 0.78 30.72
CA LYS A 426 -8.48 -0.49 31.37
C LYS A 426 -9.15 -1.47 30.42
N LEU A 427 -8.98 -2.77 30.65
CA LEU A 427 -9.76 -3.80 29.98
C LEU A 427 -11.07 -4.03 30.74
N TYR A 428 -12.19 -4.10 30.02
CA TYR A 428 -13.48 -4.45 30.62
C TYR A 428 -13.50 -5.91 31.09
N GLY A 429 -13.98 -6.13 32.32
CA GLY A 429 -14.01 -7.46 32.94
C GLY A 429 -14.82 -7.48 34.23
N ALA A 430 -14.84 -8.63 34.90
CA ALA A 430 -15.70 -8.86 36.06
C ALA A 430 -15.39 -7.91 37.25
N GLY A 431 -14.15 -7.46 37.39
CA GLY A 431 -13.71 -6.59 38.48
C GLY A 431 -14.05 -5.11 38.33
N ASN A 432 -14.44 -4.66 37.14
CA ASN A 432 -14.71 -3.25 36.83
C ASN A 432 -16.03 -3.08 36.05
N LEU A 433 -16.96 -4.04 36.19
CA LEU A 433 -18.26 -4.04 35.50
C LEU A 433 -19.03 -2.73 35.68
N MET A 434 -18.97 -2.16 36.88
CA MET A 434 -19.77 -1.00 37.30
C MET A 434 -19.02 0.33 37.20
N ASP A 435 -17.79 0.34 36.68
CA ASP A 435 -17.05 1.59 36.50
C ASP A 435 -17.84 2.54 35.57
N PRO A 436 -17.90 3.84 35.88
CA PRO A 436 -18.70 4.81 35.14
C PRO A 436 -18.19 5.07 33.71
N GLU A 437 -16.94 4.68 33.43
CA GLU A 437 -16.32 4.75 32.10
C GLU A 437 -16.99 3.79 31.09
N TRP A 438 -17.65 2.73 31.58
CA TRP A 438 -18.28 1.72 30.72
C TRP A 438 -19.75 2.02 30.43
N PRO A 439 -20.23 1.77 29.19
CA PRO A 439 -21.64 1.93 28.84
C PRO A 439 -22.58 1.20 29.81
N GLY A 440 -23.71 1.82 30.15
CA GLY A 440 -24.70 1.27 31.09
C GLY A 440 -25.50 0.06 30.59
N PHE A 441 -25.17 -0.48 29.42
CA PHE A 441 -25.92 -1.54 28.74
C PHE A 441 -24.97 -2.57 28.10
N HIS A 442 -25.43 -3.82 27.94
CA HIS A 442 -24.73 -4.82 27.13
C HIS A 442 -25.35 -4.99 25.75
N PHE A 443 -24.50 -5.21 24.75
CA PHE A 443 -24.90 -5.63 23.43
C PHE A 443 -23.71 -6.36 22.78
N LEU A 444 -23.68 -7.69 22.88
CA LEU A 444 -22.64 -8.50 22.23
C LEU A 444 -22.98 -8.69 20.76
N LEU A 445 -22.06 -8.29 19.89
CA LEU A 445 -22.16 -8.51 18.46
C LEU A 445 -21.93 -9.98 18.08
N ALA A 446 -21.01 -10.65 18.78
CA ALA A 446 -20.81 -12.10 18.75
C ALA A 446 -20.20 -12.56 20.09
N GLY A 447 -20.59 -13.75 20.54
CA GLY A 447 -20.05 -14.38 21.76
C GLY A 447 -20.51 -15.83 21.88
N ILE A 448 -20.45 -16.39 23.08
CA ILE A 448 -20.89 -17.77 23.35
C ILE A 448 -22.07 -17.73 24.32
N GLY A 449 -23.21 -18.25 23.87
CA GLY A 449 -24.37 -18.53 24.71
C GLY A 449 -24.34 -19.96 25.25
N TRP A 450 -25.21 -20.23 26.22
CA TRP A 450 -25.48 -21.59 26.66
C TRP A 450 -26.97 -21.82 26.88
N PHE A 451 -27.40 -23.06 26.69
CA PHE A 451 -28.78 -23.51 26.87
C PHE A 451 -28.82 -24.96 27.37
N THR A 452 -29.98 -25.37 27.87
CA THR A 452 -30.25 -26.73 28.33
C THR A 452 -31.24 -27.40 27.37
N GLN A 453 -30.86 -28.54 26.78
CA GLN A 453 -31.74 -29.33 25.91
C GLN A 453 -32.63 -30.28 26.74
N ALA A 454 -33.56 -30.99 26.09
CA ALA A 454 -34.60 -31.85 26.68
C ALA A 454 -34.10 -33.08 27.49
N ARG A 455 -32.84 -33.09 27.96
CA ARG A 455 -32.22 -34.12 28.80
C ARG A 455 -31.30 -33.52 29.89
N ASP A 456 -31.47 -32.25 30.25
CA ASP A 456 -30.58 -31.51 31.18
C ASP A 456 -29.09 -31.48 30.75
N GLU A 457 -28.86 -31.63 29.45
CA GLU A 457 -27.55 -31.53 28.84
C GLU A 457 -27.19 -30.05 28.65
N PHE A 458 -26.03 -29.66 29.18
CA PHE A 458 -25.51 -28.30 29.10
C PHE A 458 -24.81 -28.10 27.76
N MET A 459 -25.42 -27.30 26.89
CA MET A 459 -24.89 -27.02 25.56
C MET A 459 -24.40 -25.59 25.46
N ILE A 460 -23.30 -25.41 24.73
CA ILE A 460 -22.73 -24.10 24.41
C ILE A 460 -22.76 -23.89 22.91
N GLN A 461 -22.99 -22.66 22.47
CA GLN A 461 -23.01 -22.32 21.04
C GLN A 461 -22.56 -20.88 20.81
N ALA A 462 -21.79 -20.64 19.75
CA ALA A 462 -21.53 -19.30 19.27
C ALA A 462 -22.84 -18.63 18.81
N ASP A 463 -23.03 -17.39 19.24
CA ASP A 463 -24.26 -16.65 19.03
C ASP A 463 -24.03 -15.15 18.92
N GLY A 464 -24.99 -14.41 18.39
CA GLY A 464 -24.88 -12.97 18.23
C GLY A 464 -25.95 -12.35 17.33
N ALA A 465 -25.95 -11.02 17.28
CA ALA A 465 -26.91 -10.25 16.51
C ALA A 465 -26.80 -10.50 14.99
N PHE A 466 -25.64 -10.95 14.50
CA PHE A 466 -25.40 -11.23 13.08
C PHE A 466 -26.33 -12.31 12.51
N LYS A 467 -26.83 -13.24 13.33
CA LYS A 467 -27.76 -14.29 12.88
C LYS A 467 -29.08 -13.74 12.35
N ALA A 468 -29.45 -12.51 12.72
CA ALA A 468 -30.61 -11.84 12.16
C ALA A 468 -30.48 -11.56 10.65
N LEU A 469 -29.29 -11.69 10.05
CA LEU A 469 -29.08 -11.57 8.60
C LEU A 469 -29.75 -12.69 7.79
N GLY A 470 -30.00 -13.85 8.41
CA GLY A 470 -30.70 -14.95 7.77
C GLY A 470 -32.16 -14.64 7.40
N SER A 471 -32.77 -13.60 8.01
CA SER A 471 -34.14 -13.18 7.71
C SER A 471 -34.25 -12.14 6.60
N LEU A 472 -33.12 -11.66 6.06
CA LEU A 472 -33.12 -10.73 4.93
C LEU A 472 -33.51 -11.47 3.64
N ALA A 473 -34.46 -10.90 2.89
CA ALA A 473 -34.83 -11.38 1.58
C ALA A 473 -33.63 -11.33 0.61
N GLU A 474 -33.58 -12.27 -0.34
CA GLU A 474 -32.59 -12.20 -1.40
C GLU A 474 -32.86 -10.97 -2.30
N PRO A 475 -31.81 -10.24 -2.68
CA PRO A 475 -31.96 -9.07 -3.55
C PRO A 475 -32.41 -9.47 -4.94
N THR A 476 -33.30 -8.68 -5.52
CA THR A 476 -33.71 -8.86 -6.92
C THR A 476 -32.57 -8.50 -7.88
N SER A 477 -32.58 -9.04 -9.10
CA SER A 477 -31.54 -8.75 -10.11
C SER A 477 -31.43 -7.25 -10.46
N SER A 478 -32.51 -6.49 -10.31
CA SER A 478 -32.54 -5.03 -10.46
C SER A 478 -31.88 -4.26 -9.30
N GLU A 479 -31.69 -4.90 -8.14
CA GLU A 479 -31.08 -4.29 -6.93
C GLU A 479 -29.59 -4.63 -6.76
N VAL A 480 -29.03 -5.45 -7.67
CA VAL A 480 -27.62 -5.84 -7.68
C VAL A 480 -26.88 -4.97 -8.70
N GLU A 481 -26.32 -3.85 -8.24
CA GLU A 481 -25.41 -3.02 -9.04
C GLU A 481 -23.99 -3.61 -9.08
N ASN A 482 -23.22 -3.33 -10.14
CA ASN A 482 -21.87 -3.88 -10.36
C ASN A 482 -20.86 -3.58 -9.23
N GLU A 483 -21.06 -2.51 -8.46
CA GLU A 483 -20.18 -2.07 -7.37
C GLU A 483 -20.61 -2.61 -6.00
N VAL A 484 -21.83 -3.18 -5.88
CA VAL A 484 -22.35 -3.72 -4.63
C VAL A 484 -21.82 -5.16 -4.48
N PRO A 485 -21.28 -5.55 -3.31
CA PRO A 485 -20.88 -6.93 -3.08
C PRO A 485 -22.07 -7.85 -3.34
N LYS A 486 -21.88 -8.83 -4.23
CA LYS A 486 -22.84 -9.91 -4.38
C LYS A 486 -22.95 -10.65 -3.05
N ASN A 487 -24.11 -11.23 -2.76
CA ASN A 487 -24.23 -12.16 -1.65
C ASN A 487 -23.12 -13.21 -1.79
N PRO A 488 -22.41 -13.55 -0.70
CA PRO A 488 -21.36 -14.56 -0.77
C PRO A 488 -21.95 -15.84 -1.34
N VAL A 489 -21.44 -16.29 -2.48
CA VAL A 489 -21.69 -17.63 -2.99
C VAL A 489 -20.79 -18.52 -2.15
N VAL A 490 -21.27 -18.93 -0.98
CA VAL A 490 -20.56 -19.92 -0.18
C VAL A 490 -20.61 -21.22 -0.98
N GLY A 491 -19.55 -21.51 -1.72
CA GLY A 491 -19.32 -22.85 -2.26
C GLY A 491 -19.28 -23.78 -1.05
N MET A 492 -20.26 -24.66 -0.94
CA MET A 492 -20.33 -25.67 0.11
C MET A 492 -19.24 -26.72 -0.13
N ASP A 493 -17.98 -26.38 0.07
CA ASP A 493 -16.95 -27.37 0.34
C ASP A 493 -17.12 -27.79 1.80
N ALA A 494 -17.36 -29.09 2.01
CA ALA A 494 -17.73 -29.68 3.30
C ALA A 494 -16.69 -29.50 4.42
N ASP A 495 -15.48 -29.02 4.09
CA ASP A 495 -14.35 -28.86 5.01
C ASP A 495 -14.17 -27.44 5.58
N MET A 496 -15.00 -26.45 5.20
CA MET A 496 -14.91 -25.11 5.80
C MET A 496 -15.46 -25.08 7.24
N ALA A 497 -14.63 -24.63 8.19
CA ALA A 497 -15.04 -24.42 9.58
C ALA A 497 -16.26 -23.46 9.65
N ARG A 498 -17.33 -23.88 10.34
CA ARG A 498 -18.62 -23.16 10.49
C ARG A 498 -18.49 -21.65 10.74
N GLY A 499 -17.51 -21.24 11.55
CA GLY A 499 -17.26 -19.83 11.85
C GLY A 499 -16.74 -18.98 10.68
N MET A 500 -16.15 -19.58 9.65
CA MET A 500 -15.76 -18.85 8.43
C MET A 500 -16.98 -18.55 7.56
N VAL A 501 -17.87 -19.52 7.38
CA VAL A 501 -19.12 -19.35 6.61
C VAL A 501 -19.98 -18.24 7.23
N GLU A 502 -20.23 -18.33 8.53
CA GLU A 502 -21.06 -17.38 9.28
C GLU A 502 -20.46 -15.97 9.30
N ALA A 503 -19.13 -15.85 9.29
CA ALA A 503 -18.47 -14.56 9.17
C ALA A 503 -18.63 -13.95 7.76
N GLU A 504 -18.57 -14.75 6.70
CA GLU A 504 -18.79 -14.25 5.34
C GLU A 504 -20.23 -13.81 5.11
N GLU A 505 -21.22 -14.40 5.79
CA GLU A 505 -22.61 -13.93 5.73
C GLU A 505 -22.78 -12.46 6.14
N LEU A 506 -21.85 -11.91 6.93
CA LEU A 506 -21.83 -10.48 7.27
C LEU A 506 -21.66 -9.57 6.04
N ASP A 507 -21.21 -10.08 4.89
CA ASP A 507 -21.22 -9.31 3.64
C ASP A 507 -22.64 -8.93 3.19
N ARG A 508 -23.68 -9.63 3.64
CA ARG A 508 -25.08 -9.22 3.46
C ARG A 508 -25.38 -7.90 4.18
N LEU A 509 -24.79 -7.66 5.35
CA LEU A 509 -24.87 -6.37 6.03
C LEU A 509 -24.16 -5.29 5.22
N THR A 510 -22.98 -5.59 4.69
CA THR A 510 -22.25 -4.65 3.83
C THR A 510 -23.10 -4.28 2.61
N ALA A 511 -23.69 -5.25 1.93
CA ALA A 511 -24.59 -4.98 0.81
C ALA A 511 -25.81 -4.13 1.23
N LEU A 512 -26.40 -4.39 2.39
CA LEU A 512 -27.53 -3.63 2.92
C LEU A 512 -27.18 -2.16 3.19
N VAL A 513 -26.02 -1.90 3.80
CA VAL A 513 -25.52 -0.55 4.06
C VAL A 513 -25.16 0.17 2.76
N VAL A 514 -24.46 -0.50 1.86
CA VAL A 514 -24.03 0.09 0.58
C VAL A 514 -25.22 0.47 -0.30
N ARG A 515 -26.30 -0.34 -0.30
CA ARG A 515 -27.55 -0.01 -1.01
C ARG A 515 -28.29 1.21 -0.46
N ALA A 516 -28.06 1.56 0.80
CA ALA A 516 -28.63 2.77 1.39
C ALA A 516 -27.80 4.03 1.07
N LEU A 517 -26.54 3.88 0.63
CA LEU A 517 -25.65 5.01 0.33
C LEU A 517 -26.10 5.77 -0.92
N GLU A 518 -25.81 7.07 -0.93
CA GLU A 518 -25.98 7.91 -2.11
C GLU A 518 -24.71 7.97 -2.94
N ARG A 519 -24.85 7.73 -4.26
CA ARG A 519 -23.77 7.93 -5.24
C ARG A 519 -23.41 9.41 -5.30
N ARG A 520 -22.18 9.75 -4.94
CA ARG A 520 -21.65 11.12 -4.98
C ARG A 520 -20.16 11.09 -5.36
N PRO A 521 -19.57 12.18 -5.86
CA PRO A 521 -18.12 12.30 -5.94
C PRO A 521 -17.53 12.12 -4.53
N GLU A 522 -16.46 11.32 -4.38
CA GLU A 522 -15.85 10.99 -3.09
C GLU A 522 -14.47 11.67 -2.87
N PRO A 523 -14.33 13.02 -2.95
CA PRO A 523 -13.02 13.68 -2.84
C PRO A 523 -12.44 13.62 -1.42
N ASP A 524 -13.31 13.56 -0.41
CA ASP A 524 -12.93 13.53 1.01
C ASP A 524 -12.78 12.09 1.54
N ALA A 525 -12.88 11.09 0.67
CA ALA A 525 -12.75 9.71 1.11
C ALA A 525 -11.27 9.35 1.29
N PRO A 526 -10.91 8.67 2.39
CA PRO A 526 -9.57 8.14 2.53
C PRO A 526 -9.28 7.19 1.36
N ALA A 527 -8.07 7.29 0.78
CA ALA A 527 -7.65 6.39 -0.27
C ALA A 527 -7.86 4.93 0.17
N PRO A 528 -8.34 4.04 -0.71
CA PRO A 528 -8.54 2.65 -0.34
C PRO A 528 -7.24 2.07 0.21
N PRO A 529 -7.31 1.13 1.17
CA PRO A 529 -6.13 0.52 1.77
C PRO A 529 -5.11 0.14 0.71
N PHE A 530 -3.86 0.48 0.97
CA PHE A 530 -2.75 0.12 0.09
C PHE A 530 -2.77 -1.37 -0.27
N ALA A 531 -3.20 -2.24 0.64
CA ALA A 531 -3.40 -3.67 0.40
C ALA A 531 -4.34 -3.97 -0.78
N LEU A 532 -5.47 -3.27 -0.89
CA LEU A 532 -6.45 -3.47 -1.97
C LEU A 532 -5.93 -2.93 -3.30
N GLN A 533 -5.37 -1.71 -3.28
CA GLN A 533 -4.73 -1.11 -4.47
C GLN A 533 -3.59 -2.01 -4.98
N LEU A 534 -2.74 -2.49 -4.07
CA LEU A 534 -1.66 -3.40 -4.40
C LEU A 534 -2.20 -4.74 -4.92
N SER A 535 -3.29 -5.27 -4.37
CA SER A 535 -3.88 -6.53 -4.86
C SER A 535 -4.35 -6.42 -6.32
N GLU A 536 -4.99 -5.30 -6.67
CA GLU A 536 -5.50 -5.05 -8.01
C GLU A 536 -4.36 -4.72 -8.98
N ALA A 537 -3.39 -3.94 -8.53
CA ALA A 537 -2.15 -3.68 -9.26
C ALA A 537 -1.42 -4.99 -9.57
N LEU A 538 -1.19 -5.85 -8.57
CA LEU A 538 -0.51 -7.14 -8.75
C LEU A 538 -1.25 -8.07 -9.72
N LYS A 539 -2.59 -8.09 -9.67
CA LYS A 539 -3.42 -8.83 -10.65
C LYS A 539 -3.23 -8.32 -12.06
N SER A 540 -3.23 -7.00 -12.24
CA SER A 540 -3.09 -6.36 -13.56
C SER A 540 -1.64 -6.34 -14.09
N THR A 541 -0.65 -6.59 -13.23
CA THR A 541 0.78 -6.59 -13.56
C THR A 541 1.44 -7.97 -13.42
N GLN A 542 0.67 -9.06 -13.43
CA GLN A 542 1.23 -10.39 -13.29
C GLN A 542 2.24 -10.68 -14.42
N GLY A 543 3.49 -10.97 -14.05
CA GLY A 543 4.58 -11.19 -15.03
C GLY A 543 5.23 -9.91 -15.57
N ASP A 544 4.90 -8.73 -15.04
CA ASP A 544 5.57 -7.47 -15.38
C ASP A 544 7.01 -7.42 -14.82
N ALA A 545 7.97 -7.19 -15.70
CA ALA A 545 9.36 -6.98 -15.34
C ALA A 545 9.62 -5.59 -14.71
N GLY A 546 8.66 -4.67 -14.76
CA GLY A 546 8.74 -3.35 -14.10
C GLY A 546 9.69 -2.40 -14.81
N TRP A 547 9.65 -2.38 -16.15
CA TRP A 547 10.51 -1.54 -16.98
C TRP A 547 9.97 -0.10 -17.10
N PHE A 548 10.87 0.87 -17.01
CA PHE A 548 10.59 2.29 -17.15
C PHE A 548 11.54 2.96 -18.14
N VAL A 549 11.08 4.08 -18.70
CA VAL A 549 11.88 5.02 -19.50
C VAL A 549 11.52 6.45 -19.11
N ILE A 550 12.45 7.38 -19.33
CA ILE A 550 12.23 8.81 -19.16
C ILE A 550 12.28 9.50 -20.52
N ARG A 551 11.40 10.48 -20.74
CA ARG A 551 11.45 11.39 -21.89
C ARG A 551 11.46 12.83 -21.43
N TYR A 552 12.32 13.64 -22.03
CA TYR A 552 12.33 15.08 -21.82
C TYR A 552 11.27 15.74 -22.68
N VAL A 553 10.69 16.82 -22.17
CA VAL A 553 9.56 17.50 -22.76
C VAL A 553 9.82 19.00 -22.77
N HIS A 554 9.59 19.62 -23.92
CA HIS A 554 9.51 21.05 -24.09
C HIS A 554 8.12 21.40 -24.65
N ILE A 555 7.40 22.29 -23.96
CA ILE A 555 6.08 22.78 -24.38
C ILE A 555 6.06 24.30 -24.41
N ASN A 556 5.24 24.86 -25.29
CA ASN A 556 4.88 26.27 -25.26
C ASN A 556 3.41 26.41 -24.89
N ARG A 557 3.14 27.05 -23.75
CA ARG A 557 1.82 27.14 -23.10
C ARG A 557 0.85 28.03 -23.86
N ASP A 558 1.36 29.05 -24.56
CA ASP A 558 0.52 30.14 -25.07
C ASP A 558 0.08 29.97 -26.53
N CYS A 559 0.67 29.00 -27.25
CA CYS A 559 0.45 28.85 -28.70
C CYS A 559 -0.10 27.47 -29.13
N GLY A 560 -0.61 26.69 -28.17
CA GLY A 560 -1.48 25.54 -28.42
C GLY A 560 -1.00 24.57 -29.52
N PRO A 561 -1.89 24.08 -30.41
CA PRO A 561 -1.56 23.10 -31.46
C PRO A 561 -0.58 23.57 -32.54
N LEU A 562 -0.25 24.87 -32.59
CA LEU A 562 0.68 25.43 -33.58
C LEU A 562 2.14 25.10 -33.26
N HIS A 563 2.43 24.80 -31.99
CA HIS A 563 3.74 24.35 -31.52
C HIS A 563 3.58 23.08 -30.70
N PRO A 564 3.52 21.90 -31.35
CA PRO A 564 3.37 20.64 -30.64
C PRO A 564 4.54 20.42 -29.66
N PRO A 565 4.30 19.75 -28.51
CA PRO A 565 5.35 19.37 -27.59
C PRO A 565 6.51 18.68 -28.29
N THR A 566 7.73 19.06 -27.94
CA THR A 566 8.94 18.39 -28.41
C THR A 566 9.38 17.39 -27.34
N LEU A 567 9.45 16.11 -27.70
CA LEU A 567 9.92 15.04 -26.82
C LEU A 567 11.32 14.58 -27.22
N SER A 568 12.12 14.12 -26.25
CA SER A 568 13.38 13.42 -26.52
C SER A 568 13.14 11.96 -26.92
N GLU A 569 14.19 11.33 -27.46
CA GLU A 569 14.31 9.87 -27.42
C GLU A 569 14.21 9.36 -25.98
N PRO A 570 13.74 8.13 -25.75
CA PRO A 570 13.65 7.58 -24.41
C PRO A 570 15.06 7.31 -23.86
N THR A 571 15.24 7.45 -22.55
CA THR A 571 16.43 6.91 -21.88
C THR A 571 16.55 5.41 -22.15
N GLN A 572 17.72 4.84 -21.82
CA GLN A 572 17.81 3.39 -21.65
C GLN A 572 16.72 2.89 -20.67
N ARG A 573 16.25 1.66 -20.89
CA ARG A 573 15.27 1.03 -20.00
C ARG A 573 15.91 0.78 -18.65
N PHE A 574 15.16 1.03 -17.58
CA PHE A 574 15.60 0.75 -16.22
C PHE A 574 14.47 0.22 -15.35
N GLN A 575 14.81 -0.39 -14.23
CA GLN A 575 13.88 -0.82 -13.18
C GLN A 575 14.05 0.05 -11.93
N LEU A 576 13.00 0.18 -11.14
CA LEU A 576 13.05 0.81 -9.82
C LEU A 576 13.16 -0.25 -8.72
N ALA A 577 14.13 -0.13 -7.82
CA ALA A 577 14.32 -1.06 -6.70
C ALA A 577 13.24 -0.90 -5.63
N SER A 578 12.72 -2.02 -5.10
CA SER A 578 11.83 -2.00 -3.94
C SER A 578 12.58 -1.53 -2.69
N PHE A 579 11.86 -1.05 -1.67
CA PHE A 579 12.49 -0.57 -0.44
C PHE A 579 13.29 -1.67 0.29
N PHE A 580 12.87 -2.94 0.14
CA PHE A 580 13.50 -4.13 0.70
C PHE A 580 14.13 -5.01 -0.40
N ASP A 581 14.79 -4.40 -1.38
CA ASP A 581 15.43 -5.14 -2.46
C ASP A 581 16.51 -6.08 -1.91
N TYR A 582 16.51 -7.35 -2.33
CA TYR A 582 17.42 -8.38 -1.84
C TYR A 582 18.88 -8.15 -2.22
N ASP A 583 19.12 -7.25 -3.16
CA ASP A 583 20.42 -6.85 -3.66
C ASP A 583 20.84 -5.47 -3.15
N ALA A 584 20.05 -4.84 -2.28
CA ALA A 584 20.41 -3.60 -1.61
C ALA A 584 21.11 -3.87 -0.26
N PRO A 585 21.90 -2.92 0.28
CA PRO A 585 22.61 -3.11 1.53
C PRO A 585 21.62 -3.21 2.70
N ALA A 586 21.97 -4.01 3.72
CA ALA A 586 21.17 -4.18 4.93
C ALA A 586 21.17 -2.90 5.77
N ARG A 587 20.00 -2.50 6.31
CA ARG A 587 19.84 -1.20 6.98
C ARG A 587 19.26 -1.29 8.40
N PRO A 588 19.64 -0.37 9.30
CA PRO A 588 19.01 -0.24 10.60
C PRO A 588 17.63 0.41 10.46
N ILE A 589 16.56 -0.38 10.58
CA ILE A 589 15.17 0.09 10.58
C ILE A 589 14.75 0.32 12.03
N ARG A 590 14.37 1.57 12.37
CA ARG A 590 13.84 1.91 13.68
C ARG A 590 12.32 1.81 13.66
N ILE A 591 11.77 0.78 14.30
CA ILE A 591 10.33 0.63 14.50
C ILE A 591 10.02 1.06 15.93
N ALA A 592 9.22 2.12 16.09
CA ALA A 592 8.76 2.55 17.41
C ALA A 592 7.55 1.71 17.84
N LEU A 593 7.57 1.22 19.09
CA LEU A 593 6.45 0.49 19.67
C LEU A 593 5.32 1.47 20.07
N PRO A 594 4.04 1.05 19.99
CA PRO A 594 2.91 1.81 20.51
C PRO A 594 3.06 2.08 21.99
N MET A 595 2.83 3.33 22.40
CA MET A 595 2.80 3.71 23.83
C MET A 595 1.49 3.30 24.51
N ASP A 596 0.39 3.21 23.73
CA ASP A 596 -0.94 2.81 24.20
C ASP A 596 -1.31 1.45 23.58
N THR A 597 -1.34 0.42 24.42
CA THR A 597 -1.65 -0.98 24.06
C THR A 597 -3.10 -1.36 24.32
N THR A 598 -3.95 -0.40 24.68
CA THR A 598 -5.38 -0.64 24.90
C THR A 598 -6.08 -0.88 23.56
N PRO A 599 -7.23 -1.57 23.53
CA PRO A 599 -7.99 -1.76 22.30
C PRO A 599 -8.35 -0.44 21.59
N ALA A 600 -8.69 0.60 22.35
CA ALA A 600 -8.98 1.94 21.82
C ALA A 600 -7.73 2.60 21.23
N GLY A 601 -6.58 2.50 21.90
CA GLY A 601 -5.29 2.98 21.40
C GLY A 601 -4.83 2.26 20.13
N LEU A 602 -4.90 0.92 20.12
CA LEU A 602 -4.46 0.09 19.01
C LEU A 602 -5.28 0.31 17.74
N ARG A 603 -6.56 0.67 17.88
CA ARG A 603 -7.45 1.00 16.76
C ARG A 603 -7.04 2.28 16.02
N LYS A 604 -6.38 3.22 16.69
CA LYS A 604 -5.93 4.50 16.10
C LYS A 604 -4.76 4.34 15.11
N TYR A 605 -4.05 3.21 15.16
CA TYR A 605 -2.94 2.95 14.23
C TYR A 605 -3.45 2.51 12.86
N LYS A 606 -3.05 3.24 11.82
CA LYS A 606 -3.40 2.91 10.43
C LYS A 606 -2.78 1.58 10.01
N LYS A 607 -3.60 0.67 9.46
CA LYS A 607 -3.17 -0.62 8.90
C LYS A 607 -2.63 -0.45 7.48
N ASN A 608 -1.54 0.31 7.36
CA ASN A 608 -0.96 0.69 6.06
C ASN A 608 0.13 -0.27 5.56
N THR A 609 0.42 -1.35 6.29
CA THR A 609 1.37 -2.38 5.86
C THR A 609 0.60 -3.58 5.36
N ALA A 610 0.85 -3.96 4.11
CA ALA A 610 0.28 -5.14 3.48
C ALA A 610 1.40 -6.14 3.21
N PHE A 611 1.27 -7.36 3.74
CA PHE A 611 2.14 -8.47 3.38
C PHE A 611 1.48 -9.26 2.26
N VAL A 612 2.18 -9.40 1.14
CA VAL A 612 1.77 -10.29 0.04
C VAL A 612 2.33 -11.66 0.36
N ILE A 613 1.44 -12.61 0.63
CA ILE A 613 1.80 -14.00 0.95
C ILE A 613 1.73 -14.79 -0.36
N SER A 614 2.81 -15.50 -0.72
CA SER A 614 2.80 -16.36 -1.91
C SER A 614 1.80 -17.52 -1.75
N ASP A 615 1.34 -18.10 -2.86
CA ASP A 615 0.39 -19.22 -2.84
C ASP A 615 0.91 -20.43 -2.04
N VAL A 616 2.23 -20.65 -2.12
CA VAL A 616 2.92 -21.69 -1.36
C VAL A 616 2.88 -21.36 0.12
N LEU A 617 3.31 -20.16 0.54
CA LEU A 617 3.30 -19.73 1.94
C LEU A 617 1.88 -19.66 2.51
N CYS A 618 0.90 -19.28 1.69
CA CYS A 618 -0.52 -19.30 2.02
C CYS A 618 -0.97 -20.72 2.41
N GLY A 619 -0.63 -21.73 1.60
CA GLY A 619 -0.92 -23.13 1.91
C GLY A 619 -0.21 -23.59 3.19
N GLN A 620 1.01 -23.12 3.46
CA GLN A 620 1.69 -23.42 4.73
C GLN A 620 1.00 -22.74 5.94
N ILE A 621 0.56 -21.49 5.80
CA ILE A 621 -0.12 -20.74 6.86
C ILE A 621 -1.51 -21.32 7.13
N GLN A 622 -2.27 -21.71 6.11
CA GLN A 622 -3.58 -22.36 6.30
C GLN A 622 -3.44 -23.70 7.03
N ARG A 623 -2.41 -24.51 6.69
CA ARG A 623 -2.05 -25.71 7.46
C ARG A 623 -1.76 -25.40 8.93
N ALA A 624 -0.97 -24.34 9.20
CA ALA A 624 -0.61 -23.96 10.56
C ALA A 624 -1.77 -23.32 11.35
N LYS A 625 -2.70 -22.62 10.70
CA LYS A 625 -3.87 -21.99 11.34
C LYS A 625 -4.85 -23.00 11.94
N GLY A 626 -4.85 -24.24 11.43
CA GLY A 626 -5.61 -25.36 12.00
C GLY A 626 -4.99 -25.96 13.27
N LEU A 627 -3.72 -25.66 13.56
CA LEU A 627 -2.99 -26.21 14.70
C LEU A 627 -2.99 -25.22 15.86
N GLY A 628 -3.62 -25.58 16.98
CA GLY A 628 -3.48 -24.84 18.24
C GLY A 628 -2.11 -25.07 18.88
N LEU A 629 -1.65 -24.14 19.73
CA LEU A 629 -0.45 -24.34 20.55
C LEU A 629 -0.54 -25.65 21.35
N GLY A 630 -1.73 -26.00 21.83
CA GLY A 630 -1.98 -27.26 22.54
C GLY A 630 -1.81 -28.51 21.67
N ASP A 631 -2.17 -28.47 20.39
CA ASP A 631 -1.96 -29.59 19.45
C ASP A 631 -0.48 -29.73 19.09
N LEU A 632 0.25 -28.62 18.97
CA LEU A 632 1.69 -28.62 18.72
C LEU A 632 2.49 -29.11 19.94
N VAL A 633 2.03 -28.80 21.15
CA VAL A 633 2.64 -29.31 22.39
C VAL A 633 2.29 -30.80 22.56
N ARG A 634 1.04 -31.20 22.31
CA ARG A 634 0.59 -32.60 22.38
C ARG A 634 1.22 -33.48 21.30
N SER A 635 1.69 -32.94 20.18
CA SER A 635 2.44 -33.72 19.19
C SER A 635 3.87 -34.06 19.64
N VAL A 636 4.39 -33.37 20.67
CA VAL A 636 5.77 -33.53 21.17
C VAL A 636 5.81 -34.23 22.55
N LEU A 637 4.65 -34.43 23.19
CA LEU A 637 4.58 -35.10 24.49
C LEU A 637 4.79 -36.62 24.35
N PRO A 638 5.52 -37.26 25.30
CA PRO A 638 5.63 -38.70 25.36
C PRO A 638 4.25 -39.34 25.62
N TRP A 639 4.08 -40.55 25.09
CA TRP A 639 2.90 -41.38 25.31
C TRP A 639 2.57 -41.50 26.82
N PRO A 640 1.30 -41.38 27.25
CA PRO A 640 0.04 -41.51 26.48
C PRO A 640 -0.56 -40.19 25.96
N PHE A 641 0.08 -39.04 26.16
CA PHE A 641 -0.50 -37.73 25.84
C PHE A 641 -0.23 -37.24 24.40
N HIS A 642 0.29 -38.11 23.52
CA HIS A 642 0.55 -37.78 22.12
C HIS A 642 -0.74 -37.69 21.29
N LYS A 643 -0.83 -36.69 20.42
CA LYS A 643 -1.87 -36.59 19.38
C LYS A 643 -1.17 -36.48 18.02
N ASP A 644 -1.45 -37.43 17.13
CA ASP A 644 -0.90 -37.42 15.79
C ASP A 644 -1.52 -36.30 14.96
N LEU A 645 -0.66 -35.48 14.36
CA LEU A 645 -1.10 -34.39 13.49
C LEU A 645 -1.36 -34.95 12.09
N ASN A 646 -2.63 -35.07 11.71
CA ASN A 646 -2.99 -35.41 10.35
C ASN A 646 -2.82 -34.17 9.45
N VAL A 647 -1.63 -34.02 8.90
CA VAL A 647 -1.31 -32.95 7.95
C VAL A 647 -1.60 -33.49 6.55
N GLY A 648 -2.78 -33.21 6.01
CA GLY A 648 -3.14 -33.59 4.65
C GLY A 648 -2.14 -33.08 3.61
N ASP A 649 -2.04 -33.78 2.47
CA ASP A 649 -1.10 -33.47 1.38
C ASP A 649 -1.33 -32.04 0.86
N GLY A 650 -0.39 -31.15 1.18
CA GLY A 650 -0.53 -29.71 1.01
C GLY A 650 -0.49 -29.26 -0.45
N GLY A 651 -1.66 -28.94 -1.01
CA GLY A 651 -1.79 -28.18 -2.25
C GLY A 651 -1.60 -26.66 -2.05
N PRO A 652 -1.29 -25.91 -3.12
CA PRO A 652 -1.38 -24.44 -3.11
C PRO A 652 -2.81 -23.99 -2.77
N CYS A 653 -2.97 -22.77 -2.23
CA CYS A 653 -4.27 -22.13 -2.01
C CYS A 653 -5.00 -21.93 -3.36
N ASN A 654 -5.65 -22.96 -3.89
CA ASN A 654 -6.31 -22.94 -5.19
C ASN A 654 -7.83 -22.95 -4.97
N ASN A 655 -8.37 -21.82 -4.50
CA ASN A 655 -9.81 -21.62 -4.51
C ASN A 655 -10.16 -21.20 -5.95
N GLY A 656 -10.93 -22.02 -6.66
CA GLY A 656 -11.27 -21.91 -8.09
C GLY A 656 -12.03 -20.66 -8.54
N SER A 657 -11.84 -19.50 -7.90
CA SER A 657 -12.23 -18.20 -8.42
C SER A 657 -11.10 -17.60 -9.24
N VAL A 658 -11.39 -17.31 -10.50
CA VAL A 658 -10.55 -16.69 -11.53
C VAL A 658 -9.53 -15.66 -10.97
N GLY A 659 -8.24 -15.99 -11.05
CA GLY A 659 -7.11 -15.07 -10.80
C GLY A 659 -6.39 -15.26 -9.46
N SER A 660 -5.58 -16.31 -9.35
CA SER A 660 -4.84 -16.73 -8.15
C SER A 660 -3.65 -15.83 -7.82
N ILE A 661 -3.78 -15.01 -6.79
CA ILE A 661 -2.69 -14.38 -6.04
C ILE A 661 -2.98 -14.63 -4.55
N GLY A 662 -1.98 -15.13 -3.83
CA GLY A 662 -2.08 -15.53 -2.43
C GLY A 662 -2.56 -14.44 -1.46
N MET A 663 -2.90 -14.88 -0.25
CA MET A 663 -3.51 -14.04 0.80
C MET A 663 -2.73 -12.74 1.03
N ILE A 664 -3.44 -11.60 1.07
CA ILE A 664 -2.86 -10.34 1.54
C ILE A 664 -3.35 -10.10 2.96
N CYS A 665 -2.41 -9.99 3.91
CA CYS A 665 -2.72 -9.62 5.28
C CYS A 665 -2.30 -8.17 5.53
N SER A 666 -3.28 -7.31 5.79
CA SER A 666 -3.02 -5.97 6.29
C SER A 666 -2.85 -6.02 7.80
N LEU A 667 -1.67 -5.64 8.27
CA LEU A 667 -1.27 -5.69 9.68
C LEU A 667 -0.59 -4.38 10.05
N SER A 668 -0.66 -4.01 11.33
CA SER A 668 0.10 -2.87 11.86
C SER A 668 1.48 -3.34 12.28
N ILE A 669 2.54 -2.80 11.68
CA ILE A 669 3.94 -3.11 12.04
C ILE A 669 4.16 -2.95 13.57
N PRO A 670 3.76 -1.83 14.20
CA PRO A 670 3.89 -1.66 15.65
C PRO A 670 3.25 -2.79 16.48
N ILE A 671 2.09 -3.31 16.04
CA ILE A 671 1.37 -4.38 16.74
C ILE A 671 2.11 -5.72 16.59
N ILE A 672 2.58 -6.06 15.38
CA ILE A 672 3.37 -7.27 15.15
C ILE A 672 4.63 -7.25 16.02
N THR A 673 5.32 -6.11 16.09
CA THR A 673 6.53 -6.00 16.90
C THR A 673 6.27 -6.17 18.39
N ILE A 674 5.11 -5.72 18.91
CA ILE A 674 4.69 -6.04 20.29
C ILE A 674 4.51 -7.55 20.45
N CYS A 675 3.74 -8.20 19.57
CA CYS A 675 3.49 -9.64 19.66
C CYS A 675 4.78 -10.46 19.59
N ALA A 676 5.69 -10.12 18.66
CA ALA A 676 6.98 -10.77 18.50
C ALA A 676 7.88 -10.57 19.73
N LEU A 677 7.91 -9.36 20.30
CA LEU A 677 8.66 -9.08 21.52
C LEU A 677 8.12 -9.88 22.71
N ILE A 678 6.80 -9.94 22.88
CA ILE A 678 6.16 -10.72 23.95
C ILE A 678 6.48 -12.21 23.80
N LEU A 679 6.33 -12.77 22.60
CA LEU A 679 6.66 -14.17 22.34
C LEU A 679 8.14 -14.47 22.57
N LEU A 680 9.03 -13.57 22.13
CA LEU A 680 10.47 -13.68 22.41
C LEU A 680 10.73 -13.67 23.91
N MET A 681 10.11 -12.76 24.67
CA MET A 681 10.26 -12.70 26.13
C MET A 681 9.76 -13.98 26.81
N ILE A 682 8.62 -14.54 26.37
CA ILE A 682 8.09 -15.82 26.89
C ILE A 682 9.08 -16.95 26.61
N ILE A 683 9.59 -17.05 25.38
CA ILE A 683 10.53 -18.11 24.99
C ILE A 683 11.87 -17.96 25.73
N VAL A 684 12.40 -16.74 25.83
CA VAL A 684 13.63 -16.45 26.59
C VAL A 684 13.44 -16.78 28.07
N SER A 685 12.29 -16.44 28.66
CA SER A 685 11.98 -16.78 30.06
C SER A 685 11.86 -18.30 30.27
N LEU A 686 11.24 -19.03 29.33
CA LEU A 686 11.14 -20.49 29.40
C LEU A 686 12.50 -21.17 29.24
N LEU A 687 13.37 -20.65 28.37
CA LEU A 687 14.71 -21.18 28.17
C LEU A 687 15.68 -20.77 29.29
N ASP A 688 15.50 -19.61 29.91
CA ASP A 688 16.31 -19.18 31.06
C ASP A 688 16.09 -20.05 32.30
N PHE A 689 14.88 -20.61 32.47
CA PHE A 689 14.63 -21.63 33.48
C PHE A 689 15.60 -22.83 33.36
N ILE A 690 16.06 -23.14 32.14
CA ILE A 690 16.98 -24.24 31.85
C ILE A 690 18.45 -23.74 31.81
N PHE A 691 18.72 -22.60 31.16
CA PHE A 691 20.07 -22.16 30.80
C PHE A 691 20.63 -20.97 31.62
N ARG A 692 19.81 -20.24 32.39
CA ARG A 692 20.21 -19.14 33.31
C ARG A 692 21.16 -18.07 32.72
N TRP A 693 21.04 -17.80 31.44
CA TRP A 693 21.91 -16.93 30.62
C TRP A 693 21.38 -15.51 30.36
N ILE A 694 20.19 -15.13 30.87
CA ILE A 694 19.57 -13.80 30.65
C ILE A 694 20.53 -12.59 30.77
N PRO A 695 21.45 -12.52 31.77
CA PRO A 695 22.37 -11.39 31.91
C PRO A 695 23.29 -11.16 30.69
N SER A 696 23.47 -12.17 29.84
CA SER A 696 24.35 -12.11 28.65
C SER A 696 23.60 -11.89 27.33
N PHE A 697 22.25 -11.91 27.34
CA PHE A 697 21.42 -11.82 26.12
C PHE A 697 20.72 -10.46 25.97
N ILE A 698 20.43 -9.76 27.07
CA ILE A 698 19.65 -8.51 27.07
C ILE A 698 20.41 -7.41 27.81
N MET A 699 20.71 -6.31 27.11
CA MET A 699 21.23 -5.07 27.69
C MET A 699 20.21 -3.95 27.43
N CYS A 700 19.29 -3.74 28.39
CA CYS A 700 18.30 -2.66 28.32
C CYS A 700 18.79 -1.44 29.10
N PHE A 701 18.95 -0.29 28.43
CA PHE A 701 19.15 1.00 29.10
C PHE A 701 17.79 1.58 29.52
N PRO A 702 17.55 1.85 30.81
CA PRO A 702 16.35 2.56 31.23
C PRO A 702 16.43 4.00 30.72
N VAL A 703 15.54 4.38 29.80
CA VAL A 703 15.35 5.79 29.41
C VAL A 703 14.31 6.39 30.36
N PRO A 704 14.69 7.30 31.28
CA PRO A 704 13.73 7.96 32.16
C PRO A 704 12.81 8.87 31.32
N GLY A 705 11.49 8.76 31.50
CA GLY A 705 10.55 9.80 31.04
C GLY A 705 9.58 9.42 29.91
N LEU A 706 9.54 8.18 29.43
CA LEU A 706 8.48 7.72 28.51
C LEU A 706 7.18 7.41 29.28
N LYS A 707 6.58 8.40 29.93
CA LYS A 707 5.19 8.31 30.42
C LYS A 707 4.25 8.67 29.26
N GLY A 708 3.21 7.86 29.06
CA GLY A 708 2.13 8.16 28.12
C GLY A 708 1.61 9.58 28.35
N LYS A 709 1.53 10.38 27.28
CA LYS A 709 1.11 11.77 27.36
C LYS A 709 -0.35 11.79 27.83
N ARG A 710 -0.60 12.29 29.06
CA ARG A 710 -1.95 12.68 29.48
C ARG A 710 -2.47 13.67 28.44
N GLY A 711 -3.56 13.34 27.77
CA GLY A 711 -4.27 14.27 26.90
C GLY A 711 -4.70 15.48 27.73
N GLY A 712 -3.96 16.57 27.63
CA GLY A 712 -4.39 17.87 28.13
C GLY A 712 -5.25 18.52 27.05
N ASN A 713 -6.46 18.91 27.43
CA ASN A 713 -7.26 19.89 26.71
C ASN A 713 -6.44 21.18 26.58
N GLU A 714 -6.14 21.56 25.34
CA GLU A 714 -6.17 22.95 24.87
C GLU A 714 -6.96 23.00 23.56
#